data_AF-A0A7S1GA51-F1
#
_entry.id   AF-A0A7S1GA51-F1
#
_cell.length_a   1.000
_cell.length_b   1.000
_cell.length_c   1.000
_cell.angle_alpha   90.00
_cell.angle_beta   90.00
_cell.angle_gamma   90.00
#
_symmetry.space_group_name_H-M   'P 1'
#
loop_
_entity.id
_entity.type
_entity.pdbx_description
1 polymer ?
#
loop_
_entity_poly.entity_id
_entity_poly.type
_entity_poly.pdbx_seq_one_letter_code
_entity_poly.pdbx_strand_id
1 'polypeptide(L)'
;FHLSFEGQRSWHLAHDATAAEVRDGLEALATVGSVEVERQATASGHGFEWLVTFTNRGEPANIAHLPLIEISPKLLLGDEIDARVDRISRACCTVEITNNDQDYTSDVVHFQYEPVPTTLSVFPLSGPEDGGTSVLVTSTGFSATARHSCLFDEVEVPAVWVSPTTVRCSTAPSFGRSGPALVRTKQYSFFDEEAIFSVSDVYFRFQPAVIVDTVHPESGPSTGGTLVHIYGENFVDDGDDTLWVSFSGSPPVQPIFLSPNNLTCITPARPRDQRSSVITITINNRDYTPSGPTFYYDDEVHVERVHPPLGPERGGTVVTIFGHNFVNASSSLTVNEDGGNFCMFGRERSPALFISSRELECVAPAHTNVKEVQRVTVSQPERRREIQSIRVPDDGESYVIELLGETTSSLTYASTDVDVTAALVALPGVSSVFVEINGANADGVDIADVVVTFTGRFGRVPVMVATRSDGLTNEVTRVQDGNTDTVDEEEVLITTDGETPRETTQVVDVFGDRVRSEVQRIVVSGSDDTLDGTFVLQHTAPGFSATTPSIEWDATAEFVAGVLSDMSTVTGLVEVHRNGLPDLRGYEWLVTFPLADGDVELLQEHPATSIDNGALALSVVVEGADPLSGTFELELLDESNPHTRSIAFDAEAEELRAALISLREETWRDRVLADLVVTRSYFCGDDEVEHYSWTVTFVGEYGTPPDLTINLGLLGGTNVGATVTAVDGTDFLSGSFSLSIGGVIVSIPHDASEGEFSEAISTAMGWDDLTATRSEVVTPAGGRQWTVTFPVERGNIADILEG
;
A
#
# COMPACT_ATOMS: atom_id res chain seq x y z
N PHE A 1 -41.08 -20.31 -37.06
CA PHE A 1 -40.43 -21.08 -35.97
C PHE A 1 -40.31 -22.55 -36.38
N HIS A 2 -39.64 -23.38 -35.58
CA HIS A 2 -39.78 -24.84 -35.68
C HIS A 2 -39.96 -25.44 -34.29
N LEU A 3 -40.58 -26.61 -34.23
CA LEU A 3 -40.79 -27.39 -33.02
C LEU A 3 -39.84 -28.58 -33.01
N SER A 4 -39.32 -28.94 -31.84
CA SER A 4 -38.48 -30.12 -31.66
C SER A 4 -38.97 -30.98 -30.52
N PHE A 5 -38.87 -32.30 -30.67
CA PHE A 5 -39.24 -33.26 -29.64
C PHE A 5 -38.28 -34.45 -29.68
N GLU A 6 -37.64 -34.73 -28.55
CA GLU A 6 -36.63 -35.80 -28.40
C GLU A 6 -35.55 -35.78 -29.50
N GLY A 7 -35.02 -34.59 -29.78
CA GLY A 7 -33.92 -34.39 -30.74
C GLY A 7 -34.32 -34.40 -32.22
N GLN A 8 -35.59 -34.64 -32.57
CA GLN A 8 -36.11 -34.46 -33.93
C GLN A 8 -36.78 -33.09 -34.10
N ARG A 9 -36.76 -32.55 -35.33
CA ARG A 9 -37.24 -31.20 -35.62
C ARG A 9 -38.27 -31.19 -36.75
N SER A 10 -39.32 -30.40 -36.59
CA SER A 10 -40.30 -30.15 -37.64
C SER A 10 -39.68 -29.32 -38.77
N TRP A 11 -40.38 -29.21 -39.90
CA TRP A 11 -40.11 -28.14 -40.85
C TRP A 11 -40.46 -26.77 -40.26
N HIS A 12 -40.11 -25.71 -40.96
CA HIS A 12 -40.41 -24.34 -40.56
C HIS A 12 -41.91 -24.05 -40.66
N LEU A 13 -42.51 -23.69 -39.53
CA LEU A 13 -43.90 -23.26 -39.40
C LEU A 13 -43.96 -21.73 -39.39
N ALA A 14 -44.94 -21.16 -40.09
CA ALA A 14 -45.20 -19.73 -40.08
C ALA A 14 -45.73 -19.30 -38.70
N HIS A 15 -45.51 -18.04 -38.32
CA HIS A 15 -45.98 -17.46 -37.04
C HIS A 15 -47.49 -17.61 -36.79
N ASP A 16 -48.27 -17.75 -37.86
CA ASP A 16 -49.72 -17.85 -37.88
C ASP A 16 -50.23 -19.23 -38.30
N ALA A 17 -49.36 -20.25 -38.29
CA ALA A 17 -49.67 -21.62 -38.69
C ALA A 17 -51.00 -22.13 -38.11
N THR A 18 -51.80 -22.80 -38.94
CA THR A 18 -53.07 -23.41 -38.53
C THR A 18 -52.83 -24.59 -37.59
N ALA A 19 -53.87 -24.99 -36.85
CA ALA A 19 -53.82 -26.19 -36.00
C ALA A 19 -53.43 -27.46 -36.79
N ALA A 20 -53.89 -27.56 -38.05
CA ALA A 20 -53.54 -28.67 -38.93
C ALA A 20 -52.06 -28.65 -39.31
N GLU A 21 -51.48 -27.49 -39.63
CA GLU A 21 -50.06 -27.39 -39.99
C GLU A 21 -49.14 -27.70 -38.81
N VAL A 22 -49.51 -27.28 -37.60
CA VAL A 22 -48.77 -27.61 -36.37
C VAL A 22 -48.88 -29.10 -36.05
N ARG A 23 -50.08 -29.69 -36.15
CA ARG A 23 -50.28 -31.14 -36.02
C ARG A 23 -49.40 -31.89 -37.02
N ASP A 24 -49.50 -31.58 -38.31
CA ASP A 24 -48.77 -32.30 -39.35
C ASP A 24 -47.25 -32.16 -39.15
N GLY A 25 -46.77 -30.99 -38.70
CA GLY A 25 -45.37 -30.74 -38.36
C GLY A 25 -44.84 -31.56 -37.20
N LEU A 26 -45.69 -31.86 -36.21
CA LEU A 26 -45.37 -32.70 -35.06
C LEU A 26 -45.50 -34.20 -35.39
N GLU A 27 -46.55 -34.62 -36.08
CA GLU A 27 -46.76 -36.04 -36.45
C GLU A 27 -45.76 -36.56 -37.48
N ALA A 28 -45.08 -35.67 -38.21
CA ALA A 28 -43.97 -36.03 -39.09
C ALA A 28 -42.70 -36.43 -38.32
N LEU A 29 -42.61 -36.13 -37.02
CA LEU A 29 -41.53 -36.60 -36.16
C LEU A 29 -41.80 -38.04 -35.75
N ALA A 30 -40.86 -38.93 -36.05
CA ALA A 30 -41.00 -40.35 -35.73
C ALA A 30 -41.10 -40.60 -34.21
N THR A 31 -40.70 -39.62 -33.39
CA THR A 31 -40.76 -39.62 -31.92
C THR A 31 -42.09 -39.14 -31.34
N VAL A 32 -43.05 -38.62 -32.13
CA VAL A 32 -44.27 -37.96 -31.61
C VAL A 32 -45.54 -38.80 -31.76
N GLY A 33 -45.69 -39.60 -32.83
CA GLY A 33 -46.94 -40.31 -33.09
C GLY A 33 -48.11 -39.36 -33.39
N SER A 34 -49.35 -39.77 -33.10
CA SER A 34 -50.57 -38.95 -33.26
C SER A 34 -50.76 -37.91 -32.15
N VAL A 35 -51.16 -36.69 -32.56
CA VAL A 35 -51.48 -35.57 -31.66
C VAL A 35 -52.77 -34.87 -32.09
N GLU A 36 -53.52 -34.36 -31.11
CA GLU A 36 -54.62 -33.43 -31.33
C GLU A 36 -54.11 -32.00 -31.07
N VAL A 37 -54.44 -31.07 -31.96
CA VAL A 37 -54.00 -29.68 -31.85
C VAL A 37 -55.20 -28.76 -32.00
N GLU A 38 -55.41 -27.90 -31.00
CA GLU A 38 -56.36 -26.79 -31.06
C GLU A 38 -55.59 -25.47 -31.14
N ARG A 39 -56.11 -24.49 -31.87
CA ARG A 39 -55.47 -23.18 -32.04
C ARG A 39 -56.42 -22.08 -31.61
N GLN A 40 -55.91 -21.18 -30.78
CA GLN A 40 -56.62 -19.97 -30.37
C GLN A 40 -55.77 -18.73 -30.60
N ALA A 41 -56.42 -17.59 -30.82
CA ALA A 41 -55.71 -16.32 -30.78
C ALA A 41 -55.34 -16.03 -29.33
N THR A 42 -54.12 -15.53 -29.12
CA THR A 42 -53.72 -14.97 -27.83
C THR A 42 -54.67 -13.83 -27.44
N ALA A 43 -54.81 -13.58 -26.14
CA ALA A 43 -55.67 -12.50 -25.63
C ALA A 43 -55.30 -11.11 -26.18
N SER A 44 -54.03 -10.92 -26.57
CA SER A 44 -53.52 -9.68 -27.21
C SER A 44 -53.90 -9.56 -28.69
N GLY A 45 -54.32 -10.64 -29.34
CA GLY A 45 -54.69 -10.66 -30.76
C GLY A 45 -53.51 -10.61 -31.75
N HIS A 46 -52.27 -10.56 -31.25
CA HIS A 46 -51.05 -10.43 -32.06
C HIS A 46 -50.22 -11.72 -32.18
N GLY A 47 -50.69 -12.81 -31.56
CA GLY A 47 -50.09 -14.14 -31.66
C GLY A 47 -51.12 -15.26 -31.56
N PHE A 48 -50.65 -16.50 -31.68
CA PHE A 48 -51.49 -17.69 -31.59
C PHE A 48 -50.94 -18.67 -30.55
N GLU A 49 -51.84 -19.34 -29.86
CA GLU A 49 -51.53 -20.44 -28.96
C GLU A 49 -52.05 -21.73 -29.57
N TRP A 50 -51.24 -22.79 -29.45
CA TRP A 50 -51.61 -24.13 -29.87
C TRP A 50 -51.64 -25.05 -28.65
N LEU A 51 -52.82 -25.57 -28.33
CA LEU A 51 -52.97 -26.63 -27.33
C LEU A 51 -52.70 -27.96 -28.01
N VAL A 52 -51.58 -28.60 -27.65
CA VAL A 52 -51.15 -29.89 -28.23
C VAL A 52 -51.40 -31.00 -27.21
N THR A 53 -52.21 -31.98 -27.60
CA THR A 53 -52.53 -33.17 -26.81
C THR A 53 -51.96 -34.41 -27.50
N PHE A 54 -51.06 -35.13 -26.85
CA PHE A 54 -50.55 -36.41 -27.39
C PHE A 54 -51.62 -37.49 -27.23
N THR A 55 -52.01 -38.15 -28.34
CA THR A 55 -53.10 -39.13 -28.36
C THR A 55 -52.65 -40.53 -28.73
N ASN A 56 -51.42 -40.71 -29.23
CA ASN A 56 -50.91 -42.01 -29.65
C ASN A 56 -50.75 -42.98 -28.49
N ARG A 57 -51.44 -44.13 -28.58
CA ARG A 57 -51.29 -45.27 -27.67
C ARG A 57 -50.43 -46.40 -28.26
N GLY A 58 -49.99 -46.28 -29.53
CA GLY A 58 -49.05 -47.19 -30.22
C GLY A 58 -47.60 -46.71 -30.13
N GLU A 59 -46.68 -47.29 -30.91
CA GLU A 59 -45.25 -46.88 -30.91
C GLU A 59 -44.99 -45.64 -31.80
N PRO A 60 -44.36 -44.56 -31.28
CA PRO A 60 -43.93 -44.36 -29.89
C PRO A 60 -45.10 -43.98 -28.98
N ALA A 61 -45.17 -44.61 -27.80
CA ALA A 61 -46.24 -44.40 -26.83
C ALA A 61 -45.96 -43.14 -26.02
N ASN A 62 -46.35 -41.99 -26.54
CA ASN A 62 -46.20 -40.69 -25.88
C ASN A 62 -47.32 -40.44 -24.88
N ILE A 63 -47.36 -41.32 -23.87
CA ILE A 63 -48.26 -41.25 -22.73
C ILE A 63 -47.42 -40.97 -21.46
N ALA A 64 -47.99 -40.21 -20.51
CA ALA A 64 -47.37 -39.78 -19.25
C ALA A 64 -46.44 -38.54 -19.32
N HIS A 65 -45.36 -38.49 -18.52
CA HIS A 65 -44.59 -37.27 -18.25
C HIS A 65 -43.52 -37.08 -19.33
N LEU A 66 -43.91 -36.43 -20.42
CA LEU A 66 -43.05 -36.16 -21.56
C LEU A 66 -42.16 -34.93 -21.33
N PRO A 67 -40.95 -34.88 -21.92
CA PRO A 67 -40.21 -33.63 -22.04
C PRO A 67 -41.07 -32.57 -22.76
N LEU A 68 -40.80 -31.28 -22.52
CA LEU A 68 -41.51 -30.23 -23.24
C LEU A 68 -41.10 -30.26 -24.71
N ILE A 69 -42.04 -29.92 -25.60
CA ILE A 69 -41.70 -29.60 -26.99
C ILE A 69 -40.80 -28.36 -26.93
N GLU A 70 -39.64 -28.43 -27.57
CA GLU A 70 -38.75 -27.28 -27.70
C GLU A 70 -39.22 -26.41 -28.86
N ILE A 71 -39.24 -25.09 -28.67
CA ILE A 71 -39.57 -24.13 -29.72
C ILE A 71 -38.34 -23.27 -30.05
N SER A 72 -38.03 -23.14 -31.34
CA SER A 72 -36.98 -22.25 -31.81
C SER A 72 -37.58 -21.07 -32.57
N PRO A 73 -37.57 -19.85 -31.99
CA PRO A 73 -38.08 -18.65 -32.63
C PRO A 73 -37.10 -18.00 -33.60
N LYS A 74 -35.87 -18.50 -33.76
CA LYS A 74 -34.76 -17.87 -34.53
C LYS A 74 -35.07 -17.36 -35.95
N LEU A 75 -36.14 -17.80 -36.58
CA LEU A 75 -36.56 -17.40 -37.94
C LEU A 75 -37.83 -16.54 -37.95
N LEU A 76 -38.38 -16.22 -36.78
CA LEU A 76 -39.42 -15.21 -36.63
C LEU A 76 -38.76 -13.83 -36.72
N LEU A 77 -39.45 -12.90 -37.37
CA LEU A 77 -38.99 -11.53 -37.60
C LEU A 77 -39.99 -10.59 -36.94
N GLY A 78 -39.50 -9.65 -36.14
CA GLY A 78 -40.32 -8.73 -35.34
C GLY A 78 -39.68 -8.47 -33.97
N ASP A 79 -40.21 -7.49 -33.26
CA ASP A 79 -39.82 -7.16 -31.88
C ASP A 79 -40.73 -7.92 -30.88
N GLU A 80 -40.28 -8.16 -29.66
CA GLU A 80 -41.05 -8.87 -28.59
C GLU A 80 -41.52 -10.30 -28.97
N ILE A 81 -40.67 -11.06 -29.67
CA ILE A 81 -40.99 -12.46 -30.03
C ILE A 81 -40.95 -13.35 -28.77
N ASP A 82 -42.13 -13.61 -28.20
CA ASP A 82 -42.33 -14.56 -27.11
C ASP A 82 -42.77 -15.92 -27.66
N ALA A 83 -41.89 -16.91 -27.53
CA ALA A 83 -42.12 -18.28 -27.96
C ALA A 83 -41.75 -19.23 -26.82
N ARG A 84 -42.75 -19.69 -26.09
CA ARG A 84 -42.61 -20.61 -24.96
C ARG A 84 -43.52 -21.82 -25.09
N VAL A 85 -43.16 -22.88 -24.38
CA VAL A 85 -43.97 -24.09 -24.27
C VAL A 85 -44.17 -24.36 -22.78
N ASP A 86 -45.41 -24.21 -22.34
CA ASP A 86 -45.81 -24.42 -20.95
C ASP A 86 -46.52 -25.76 -20.81
N ARG A 87 -46.24 -26.47 -19.71
CA ARG A 87 -46.98 -27.69 -19.39
C ARG A 87 -48.31 -27.35 -18.74
N ILE A 88 -49.41 -27.61 -19.44
CA ILE A 88 -50.76 -27.29 -18.95
C ILE A 88 -51.35 -28.40 -18.05
N SER A 89 -50.92 -29.66 -18.21
CA SER A 89 -51.24 -30.74 -17.25
C SER A 89 -50.07 -31.70 -17.04
N ARG A 90 -49.86 -32.15 -15.80
CA ARG A 90 -48.91 -33.24 -15.47
C ARG A 90 -49.56 -34.57 -15.84
N ALA A 91 -48.74 -35.58 -16.12
CA ALA A 91 -49.14 -36.96 -16.42
C ALA A 91 -50.17 -37.49 -15.41
N CYS A 92 -51.44 -37.27 -15.73
CA CYS A 92 -52.60 -37.68 -14.96
C CYS A 92 -53.42 -38.52 -15.92
N CYS A 93 -53.75 -39.75 -15.51
CA CYS A 93 -54.74 -40.54 -16.22
C CYS A 93 -56.01 -40.62 -15.36
N THR A 94 -57.16 -40.64 -16.03
CA THR A 94 -58.36 -41.16 -15.40
C THR A 94 -58.21 -42.67 -15.27
N VAL A 95 -58.57 -43.20 -14.12
CA VAL A 95 -58.70 -44.64 -13.91
C VAL A 95 -60.11 -45.00 -14.34
N GLU A 96 -60.21 -45.68 -15.47
CA GLU A 96 -61.48 -46.16 -16.01
C GLU A 96 -61.55 -47.68 -15.91
N ILE A 97 -62.71 -48.19 -15.55
CA ILE A 97 -62.96 -49.62 -15.42
C ILE A 97 -63.81 -50.06 -16.61
N THR A 98 -63.40 -51.13 -17.27
CA THR A 98 -64.24 -51.87 -18.21
C THR A 98 -64.45 -53.29 -17.72
N ASN A 99 -65.65 -53.83 -17.92
CA ASN A 99 -65.96 -55.24 -17.65
C ASN A 99 -66.04 -56.09 -18.94
N ASN A 100 -65.84 -55.48 -20.12
CA ASN A 100 -65.98 -56.14 -21.41
C ASN A 100 -65.08 -55.57 -22.51
N ASP A 101 -64.11 -54.71 -22.17
CA ASP A 101 -63.18 -54.07 -23.09
C ASP A 101 -63.83 -53.18 -24.16
N GLN A 102 -65.07 -52.75 -23.91
CA GLN A 102 -65.83 -51.87 -24.82
C GLN A 102 -66.52 -50.75 -24.07
N ASP A 103 -67.15 -51.06 -22.95
CA ASP A 103 -67.84 -50.09 -22.11
C ASP A 103 -66.92 -49.72 -20.94
N TYR A 104 -66.51 -48.45 -20.89
CA TYR A 104 -65.66 -47.89 -19.85
C TYR A 104 -66.49 -46.95 -18.95
N THR A 105 -66.16 -46.88 -17.66
CA THR A 105 -66.82 -45.97 -16.71
C THR A 105 -66.57 -44.51 -17.07
N SER A 106 -67.56 -43.63 -16.88
CA SER A 106 -67.44 -42.19 -17.11
C SER A 106 -67.01 -41.38 -15.86
N ASP A 107 -66.76 -42.07 -14.75
CA ASP A 107 -66.32 -41.43 -13.51
C ASP A 107 -64.89 -40.91 -13.65
N VAL A 108 -64.65 -39.67 -13.24
CA VAL A 108 -63.34 -39.02 -13.35
C VAL A 108 -62.57 -39.22 -12.05
N VAL A 109 -61.89 -40.36 -11.92
CA VAL A 109 -60.96 -40.65 -10.82
C VAL A 109 -59.53 -40.49 -11.33
N HIS A 110 -58.77 -39.55 -10.77
CA HIS A 110 -57.42 -39.24 -11.24
C HIS A 110 -56.36 -40.11 -10.56
N PHE A 111 -55.42 -40.63 -11.34
CA PHE A 111 -54.18 -41.23 -10.88
C PHE A 111 -53.00 -40.40 -11.36
N GLN A 112 -52.07 -40.09 -10.45
CA GLN A 112 -50.91 -39.28 -10.71
C GLN A 112 -49.64 -40.12 -10.52
N TYR A 113 -48.74 -40.06 -11.50
CA TYR A 113 -47.40 -40.64 -11.38
C TYR A 113 -46.46 -39.63 -10.70
N GLU A 114 -45.73 -40.07 -9.67
CA GLU A 114 -44.66 -39.29 -9.04
C GLU A 114 -43.35 -39.43 -9.83
N PRO A 115 -42.63 -38.32 -10.12
CA PRO A 115 -41.36 -38.39 -10.83
C PRO A 115 -40.25 -38.98 -9.95
N VAL A 116 -39.34 -39.72 -10.57
CA VAL A 116 -38.08 -40.14 -9.93
C VAL A 116 -37.17 -38.91 -9.83
N PRO A 117 -36.67 -38.53 -8.63
CA PRO A 117 -35.79 -37.39 -8.49
C PRO A 117 -34.39 -37.65 -9.09
N THR A 118 -33.68 -36.60 -9.49
CA THR A 118 -32.28 -36.70 -9.94
C THR A 118 -31.40 -35.79 -9.09
N THR A 119 -30.43 -36.35 -8.37
CA THR A 119 -29.46 -35.55 -7.60
C THR A 119 -28.53 -34.82 -8.55
N LEU A 120 -28.39 -33.50 -8.40
CA LEU A 120 -27.57 -32.63 -9.25
C LEU A 120 -26.23 -32.24 -8.61
N SER A 121 -26.21 -31.94 -7.31
CA SER A 121 -24.99 -31.51 -6.62
C SER A 121 -25.03 -31.72 -5.11
N VAL A 122 -23.85 -31.72 -4.49
CA VAL A 122 -23.64 -31.70 -3.04
C VAL A 122 -22.62 -30.63 -2.66
N PHE A 123 -22.83 -29.93 -1.55
CA PHE A 123 -21.87 -28.96 -1.02
C PHE A 123 -21.86 -28.94 0.52
N PRO A 124 -20.70 -28.96 1.19
CA PRO A 124 -19.35 -29.10 0.63
C PRO A 124 -19.14 -30.47 -0.03
N LEU A 125 -18.09 -30.59 -0.85
CA LEU A 125 -17.78 -31.82 -1.62
C LEU A 125 -17.03 -32.88 -0.79
N SER A 126 -16.51 -32.51 0.38
CA SER A 126 -15.77 -33.40 1.27
C SER A 126 -16.03 -33.11 2.75
N GLY A 127 -15.62 -34.04 3.62
CA GLY A 127 -15.65 -33.88 5.07
C GLY A 127 -15.01 -35.07 5.81
N PRO A 128 -14.86 -34.98 7.15
CA PRO A 128 -14.15 -35.99 7.94
C PRO A 128 -14.89 -37.33 8.01
N GLU A 129 -14.12 -38.42 8.13
CA GLU A 129 -14.60 -39.78 8.35
C GLU A 129 -15.45 -39.96 9.62
N ASP A 130 -15.28 -39.07 10.61
CA ASP A 130 -16.10 -39.04 11.82
C ASP A 130 -17.54 -38.55 11.56
N GLY A 131 -17.81 -38.01 10.36
CA GLY A 131 -19.10 -37.45 9.98
C GLY A 131 -19.38 -36.10 10.65
N GLY A 132 -20.64 -35.68 10.62
CA GLY A 132 -21.10 -34.42 11.19
C GLY A 132 -21.13 -33.24 10.20
N THR A 133 -20.56 -33.39 9.01
CA THR A 133 -20.57 -32.38 7.95
C THR A 133 -22.01 -32.06 7.54
N SER A 134 -22.40 -30.78 7.65
CA SER A 134 -23.69 -30.29 7.16
C SER A 134 -23.62 -30.03 5.66
N VAL A 135 -24.22 -30.91 4.85
CA VAL A 135 -24.25 -30.78 3.40
C VAL A 135 -25.61 -30.28 2.88
N LEU A 136 -25.57 -29.55 1.78
CA LEU A 136 -26.72 -29.21 0.95
C LEU A 136 -26.71 -30.12 -0.27
N VAL A 137 -27.82 -30.82 -0.51
CA VAL A 137 -28.00 -31.68 -1.68
C VAL A 137 -29.07 -31.07 -2.58
N THR A 138 -28.70 -30.80 -3.83
CA THR A 138 -29.60 -30.25 -4.84
C THR A 138 -30.13 -31.37 -5.72
N SER A 139 -31.43 -31.38 -6.01
CA SER A 139 -32.09 -32.41 -6.82
C SER A 139 -33.21 -31.81 -7.66
N THR A 140 -33.58 -32.48 -8.75
CA THR A 140 -34.86 -32.27 -9.42
C THR A 140 -35.94 -33.13 -8.77
N GLY A 141 -37.20 -32.70 -8.86
CA GLY A 141 -38.35 -33.55 -8.61
C GLY A 141 -38.67 -33.87 -7.14
N PHE A 142 -38.19 -33.08 -6.17
CA PHE A 142 -38.61 -33.28 -4.80
C PHE A 142 -40.11 -32.97 -4.63
N SER A 143 -40.80 -33.88 -3.92
CA SER A 143 -42.17 -33.64 -3.49
C SER A 143 -42.19 -32.91 -2.14
N ALA A 144 -42.77 -31.71 -2.07
CA ALA A 144 -42.86 -30.93 -0.83
C ALA A 144 -43.68 -31.60 0.29
N THR A 145 -44.46 -32.63 -0.04
CA THR A 145 -45.28 -33.39 0.91
C THR A 145 -44.63 -34.72 1.32
N ALA A 146 -43.49 -35.08 0.74
CA ALA A 146 -42.77 -36.30 1.06
C ALA A 146 -41.83 -36.12 2.26
N ARG A 147 -41.48 -37.24 2.91
CA ARG A 147 -40.37 -37.26 3.87
C ARG A 147 -39.08 -37.56 3.12
N HIS A 148 -38.03 -36.79 3.38
CA HIS A 148 -36.74 -36.91 2.69
C HIS A 148 -35.63 -37.45 3.60
N SER A 149 -34.72 -38.22 2.99
CA SER A 149 -33.45 -38.66 3.57
C SER A 149 -32.33 -38.51 2.53
N CYS A 150 -31.10 -38.25 2.98
CA CYS A 150 -29.90 -38.39 2.14
C CYS A 150 -29.25 -39.75 2.38
N LEU A 151 -28.62 -40.29 1.35
CA LEU A 151 -27.83 -41.50 1.41
C LEU A 151 -26.42 -41.19 0.93
N PHE A 152 -25.44 -41.62 1.71
CA PHE A 152 -24.03 -41.66 1.32
C PHE A 152 -23.66 -43.12 1.19
N ASP A 153 -23.54 -43.61 -0.04
CA ASP A 153 -23.63 -45.02 -0.38
C ASP A 153 -24.91 -45.67 0.22
N GLU A 154 -24.73 -46.56 1.20
CA GLU A 154 -25.80 -47.31 1.86
C GLU A 154 -26.24 -46.68 3.20
N VAL A 155 -25.60 -45.58 3.62
CA VAL A 155 -25.85 -44.94 4.92
C VAL A 155 -26.90 -43.85 4.79
N GLU A 156 -28.10 -44.13 5.29
CA GLU A 156 -29.23 -43.18 5.29
C GLU A 156 -29.17 -42.23 6.50
N VAL A 157 -29.30 -40.93 6.23
CA VAL A 157 -29.40 -39.87 7.25
C VAL A 157 -30.67 -39.03 7.02
N PRO A 158 -31.32 -38.54 8.08
CA PRO A 158 -32.51 -37.71 7.92
C PRO A 158 -32.17 -36.40 7.20
N ALA A 159 -33.05 -35.97 6.30
CA ALA A 159 -32.92 -34.71 5.59
C ALA A 159 -33.88 -33.64 6.15
N VAL A 160 -33.41 -32.41 6.20
CA VAL A 160 -34.22 -31.22 6.50
C VAL A 160 -34.60 -30.57 5.17
N TRP A 161 -35.91 -30.39 4.95
CA TRP A 161 -36.43 -29.68 3.79
C TRP A 161 -35.94 -28.22 3.78
N VAL A 162 -35.41 -27.76 2.65
CA VAL A 162 -35.00 -26.36 2.45
C VAL A 162 -35.87 -25.71 1.37
N SER A 163 -35.95 -26.34 0.20
CA SER A 163 -36.70 -25.83 -0.95
C SER A 163 -37.17 -26.99 -1.85
N PRO A 164 -38.00 -26.74 -2.88
CA PRO A 164 -38.40 -27.75 -3.87
C PRO A 164 -37.24 -28.42 -4.63
N THR A 165 -36.02 -27.90 -4.52
CA THR A 165 -34.83 -28.44 -5.18
C THR A 165 -33.68 -28.73 -4.22
N THR A 166 -33.82 -28.44 -2.92
CA THR A 166 -32.70 -28.52 -1.98
C THR A 166 -33.12 -29.13 -0.64
N VAL A 167 -32.30 -30.05 -0.14
CA VAL A 167 -32.39 -30.59 1.22
C VAL A 167 -31.05 -30.45 1.95
N ARG A 168 -31.10 -30.33 3.27
CA ARG A 168 -29.91 -30.27 4.14
C ARG A 168 -29.77 -31.54 4.96
N CYS A 169 -28.58 -32.13 4.96
CA CYS A 169 -28.29 -33.40 5.64
C CYS A 169 -27.00 -33.29 6.45
N SER A 170 -26.87 -34.10 7.50
CA SER A 170 -25.63 -34.23 8.26
C SER A 170 -25.04 -35.60 7.99
N THR A 171 -23.78 -35.67 7.53
CA THR A 171 -23.11 -36.94 7.25
C THR A 171 -22.99 -37.78 8.54
N ALA A 172 -23.14 -39.10 8.40
CA ALA A 172 -22.86 -40.03 9.48
C ALA A 172 -21.37 -40.46 9.43
N PRO A 173 -20.81 -41.02 10.53
CA PRO A 173 -19.47 -41.58 10.51
C PRO A 173 -19.31 -42.62 9.40
N SER A 174 -18.23 -42.54 8.62
CA SER A 174 -17.90 -43.52 7.57
C SER A 174 -17.22 -44.79 8.12
N PHE A 175 -16.98 -44.83 9.44
CA PHE A 175 -16.32 -45.92 10.16
C PHE A 175 -14.93 -46.26 9.58
N GLY A 176 -14.14 -45.23 9.25
CA GLY A 176 -12.77 -45.40 8.74
C GLY A 176 -12.68 -45.67 7.24
N ARG A 177 -13.76 -45.43 6.48
CA ARG A 177 -13.73 -45.48 5.01
C ARG A 177 -13.43 -44.10 4.45
N SER A 178 -12.24 -43.93 3.90
CA SER A 178 -11.87 -42.78 3.09
C SER A 178 -12.27 -42.97 1.63
N GLY A 179 -12.59 -41.87 0.94
CA GLY A 179 -12.85 -41.87 -0.49
C GLY A 179 -14.26 -41.42 -0.87
N PRO A 180 -14.61 -41.52 -2.16
CA PRO A 180 -15.90 -41.06 -2.68
C PRO A 180 -17.04 -41.99 -2.25
N ALA A 181 -18.12 -41.40 -1.72
CA ALA A 181 -19.40 -42.04 -1.44
C ALA A 181 -20.47 -41.45 -2.38
N LEU A 182 -21.27 -42.30 -3.02
CA LEU A 182 -22.32 -41.88 -3.93
C LEU A 182 -23.45 -41.20 -3.14
N VAL A 183 -23.87 -40.01 -3.56
CA VAL A 183 -24.91 -39.23 -2.88
C VAL A 183 -26.26 -39.44 -3.54
N ARG A 184 -27.20 -40.05 -2.84
CA ARG A 184 -28.59 -40.23 -3.33
C ARG A 184 -29.56 -39.57 -2.37
N THR A 185 -30.73 -39.21 -2.89
CA THR A 185 -31.85 -38.76 -2.07
C THR A 185 -32.93 -39.82 -2.10
N LYS A 186 -33.61 -39.98 -0.98
CA LYS A 186 -34.71 -40.93 -0.81
C LYS A 186 -35.91 -40.15 -0.33
N GLN A 187 -37.04 -40.35 -1.00
CA GLN A 187 -38.30 -39.75 -0.62
C GLN A 187 -39.37 -40.81 -0.40
N TYR A 188 -40.18 -40.63 0.64
CA TYR A 188 -41.34 -41.48 0.93
C TYR A 188 -42.61 -40.73 0.53
N SER A 189 -43.43 -41.33 -0.33
CA SER A 189 -44.74 -40.78 -0.64
C SER A 189 -45.62 -40.75 0.61
N PHE A 190 -46.57 -39.82 0.68
CA PHE A 190 -47.49 -39.72 1.80
C PHE A 190 -48.50 -40.88 1.84
N PHE A 191 -48.76 -41.51 0.69
CA PHE A 191 -49.81 -42.50 0.51
C PHE A 191 -49.32 -43.95 0.44
N ASP A 192 -48.00 -44.17 0.37
CA ASP A 192 -47.38 -45.49 0.32
C ASP A 192 -46.08 -45.52 1.16
N GLU A 193 -45.75 -46.69 1.71
CA GLU A 193 -44.46 -46.92 2.40
C GLU A 193 -43.32 -47.16 1.40
N GLU A 194 -43.61 -47.19 0.10
CA GLU A 194 -42.63 -47.39 -0.96
C GLU A 194 -41.71 -46.16 -1.12
N ALA A 195 -40.40 -46.43 -1.08
CA ALA A 195 -39.38 -45.40 -1.17
C ALA A 195 -38.94 -45.18 -2.62
N ILE A 196 -38.91 -43.92 -3.05
CA ILE A 196 -38.37 -43.50 -4.35
C ILE A 196 -36.94 -43.00 -4.14
N PHE A 197 -35.99 -43.59 -4.85
CA PHE A 197 -34.58 -43.20 -4.81
C PHE A 197 -34.24 -42.33 -6.01
N SER A 198 -33.40 -41.32 -5.80
CA SER A 198 -32.89 -40.55 -6.90
C SER A 198 -31.92 -41.33 -7.77
N VAL A 199 -31.87 -40.94 -9.04
CA VAL A 199 -30.73 -41.22 -9.92
C VAL A 199 -29.63 -40.22 -9.58
N SER A 200 -28.38 -40.67 -9.49
CA SER A 200 -27.24 -39.79 -9.19
C SER A 200 -25.92 -40.35 -9.70
N ASP A 201 -25.03 -39.44 -10.08
CA ASP A 201 -23.60 -39.59 -10.34
C ASP A 201 -22.76 -38.62 -9.47
N VAL A 202 -23.35 -38.07 -8.41
CA VAL A 202 -22.74 -37.09 -7.50
C VAL A 202 -22.05 -37.81 -6.35
N TYR A 203 -20.83 -37.42 -6.01
CA TYR A 203 -20.05 -38.02 -4.93
C TYR A 203 -19.70 -37.00 -3.85
N PHE A 204 -19.69 -37.47 -2.60
CA PHE A 204 -19.12 -36.78 -1.45
C PHE A 204 -17.88 -37.53 -0.99
N ARG A 205 -16.76 -36.86 -0.74
CA ARG A 205 -15.51 -37.51 -0.36
C ARG A 205 -15.31 -37.48 1.15
N PHE A 206 -15.26 -38.66 1.77
CA PHE A 206 -14.79 -38.79 3.15
C PHE A 206 -13.26 -38.73 3.19
N GLN A 207 -12.71 -37.87 4.04
CA GLN A 207 -11.28 -37.69 4.25
C GLN A 207 -10.92 -38.04 5.70
N PRO A 208 -9.72 -38.59 5.96
CA PRO A 208 -9.24 -38.78 7.32
C PRO A 208 -9.32 -37.49 8.13
N ALA A 209 -9.66 -37.60 9.42
CA ALA A 209 -9.73 -36.43 10.28
C ALA A 209 -8.37 -35.71 10.36
N VAL A 210 -8.39 -34.39 10.24
CA VAL A 210 -7.20 -33.55 10.39
C VAL A 210 -6.78 -33.54 11.85
N ILE A 211 -5.49 -33.79 12.09
CA ILE A 211 -4.90 -33.75 13.43
C ILE A 211 -3.88 -32.62 13.45
N VAL A 212 -3.93 -31.78 14.49
CA VAL A 212 -2.97 -30.70 14.72
C VAL A 212 -2.22 -31.00 16.01
N ASP A 213 -0.93 -31.34 15.90
CA ASP A 213 -0.13 -31.79 17.04
C ASP A 213 0.57 -30.63 17.74
N THR A 214 1.27 -29.79 16.96
CA THR A 214 2.08 -28.70 17.53
C THR A 214 2.28 -27.55 16.54
N VAL A 215 2.62 -26.39 17.07
CA VAL A 215 2.96 -25.18 16.31
C VAL A 215 4.32 -24.67 16.78
N HIS A 216 5.13 -24.18 15.85
CA HIS A 216 6.44 -23.64 16.17
C HIS A 216 6.76 -22.36 15.36
N PRO A 217 7.14 -21.24 16.01
CA PRO A 217 7.19 -21.04 17.47
C PRO A 217 5.80 -21.10 18.13
N GLU A 218 5.77 -21.40 19.43
CA GLU A 218 4.52 -21.47 20.23
C GLU A 218 4.03 -20.10 20.69
N SER A 219 4.82 -19.04 20.51
CA SER A 219 4.45 -17.66 20.84
C SER A 219 5.03 -16.64 19.86
N GLY A 220 4.47 -15.43 19.88
CA GLY A 220 4.91 -14.29 19.08
C GLY A 220 4.22 -12.99 19.52
N PRO A 221 4.62 -11.82 18.97
CA PRO A 221 4.13 -10.51 19.43
C PRO A 221 2.62 -10.33 19.23
N SER A 222 2.00 -9.53 20.11
CA SER A 222 0.57 -9.22 20.07
C SER A 222 0.11 -8.51 18.78
N THR A 223 1.03 -7.94 18.01
CA THR A 223 0.75 -7.35 16.69
C THR A 223 0.59 -8.39 15.58
N GLY A 224 0.87 -9.67 15.84
CA GLY A 224 0.91 -10.71 14.81
C GLY A 224 2.19 -10.65 13.98
N GLY A 225 2.18 -11.26 12.79
CA GLY A 225 3.32 -11.25 11.87
C GLY A 225 4.35 -12.37 12.07
N THR A 226 4.10 -13.32 12.99
CA THR A 226 5.03 -14.44 13.22
C THR A 226 4.80 -15.52 12.17
N LEU A 227 5.84 -15.91 11.42
CA LEU A 227 5.80 -17.11 10.60
C LEU A 227 5.82 -18.33 11.52
N VAL A 228 4.76 -19.15 11.49
CA VAL A 228 4.67 -20.38 12.26
C VAL A 228 4.63 -21.61 11.34
N HIS A 229 5.26 -22.67 11.80
CA HIS A 229 5.19 -24.03 11.26
C HIS A 229 4.19 -24.83 12.08
N ILE A 230 3.20 -25.45 11.42
CA ILE A 230 2.18 -26.27 12.05
C ILE A 230 2.40 -27.72 11.63
N TYR A 231 2.57 -28.59 12.61
CA TYR A 231 2.78 -30.01 12.41
C TYR A 231 1.55 -30.80 12.83
N GLY A 232 1.24 -31.85 12.08
CA GLY A 232 0.07 -32.68 12.31
C GLY A 232 -0.05 -33.81 11.30
N GLU A 233 -1.27 -34.26 11.05
CA GLU A 233 -1.58 -35.32 10.10
C GLU A 233 -2.80 -34.97 9.23
N ASN A 234 -2.82 -35.55 8.02
CA ASN A 234 -3.92 -35.51 7.07
C ASN A 234 -4.29 -34.10 6.56
N PHE A 235 -3.30 -33.19 6.46
CA PHE A 235 -3.51 -31.95 5.73
C PHE A 235 -3.68 -32.26 4.23
N VAL A 236 -4.68 -31.63 3.62
CA VAL A 236 -4.97 -31.78 2.19
C VAL A 236 -5.19 -30.40 1.61
N ASP A 237 -4.53 -30.14 0.49
CA ASP A 237 -4.76 -28.99 -0.37
C ASP A 237 -5.26 -29.51 -1.72
N ASP A 238 -6.56 -29.37 -1.95
CA ASP A 238 -7.23 -29.80 -3.18
C ASP A 238 -7.24 -28.67 -4.25
N GLY A 239 -6.63 -27.50 -3.97
CA GLY A 239 -6.49 -26.38 -4.91
C GLY A 239 -7.72 -25.47 -5.06
N ASP A 240 -8.81 -25.78 -4.35
CA ASP A 240 -10.09 -25.04 -4.38
C ASP A 240 -10.23 -24.02 -3.23
N ASP A 241 -9.11 -23.52 -2.67
CA ASP A 241 -9.08 -22.60 -1.52
C ASP A 241 -9.90 -23.08 -0.30
N THR A 242 -9.88 -24.39 -0.02
CA THR A 242 -10.65 -24.98 1.08
C THR A 242 -9.84 -25.19 2.37
N LEU A 243 -8.51 -25.11 2.29
CA LEU A 243 -7.59 -25.28 3.41
C LEU A 243 -7.33 -23.95 4.13
N TRP A 244 -7.75 -23.85 5.39
CA TRP A 244 -7.57 -22.64 6.21
C TRP A 244 -7.12 -22.96 7.62
N VAL A 245 -6.29 -22.09 8.20
CA VAL A 245 -5.86 -22.14 9.59
C VAL A 245 -6.61 -21.06 10.37
N SER A 246 -7.39 -21.45 11.36
CA SER A 246 -8.05 -20.52 12.28
C SER A 246 -7.27 -20.37 13.57
N PHE A 247 -6.95 -19.12 13.89
CA PHE A 247 -6.55 -18.70 15.23
C PHE A 247 -7.80 -18.21 15.93
N SER A 248 -8.23 -18.89 17.00
CA SER A 248 -9.48 -18.54 17.69
C SER A 248 -9.58 -17.04 17.98
N GLY A 249 -10.71 -16.44 17.61
CA GLY A 249 -10.96 -15.00 17.79
C GLY A 249 -10.46 -14.09 16.65
N SER A 250 -9.74 -14.63 15.67
CA SER A 250 -9.28 -13.91 14.47
C SER A 250 -9.86 -14.53 13.20
N PRO A 251 -9.95 -13.78 12.08
CA PRO A 251 -10.26 -14.35 10.77
C PRO A 251 -9.28 -15.50 10.43
N PRO A 252 -9.75 -16.59 9.81
CA PRO A 252 -8.87 -17.65 9.32
C PRO A 252 -7.84 -17.11 8.34
N VAL A 253 -6.62 -17.66 8.38
CA VAL A 253 -5.52 -17.29 7.49
C VAL A 253 -5.23 -18.43 6.51
N GLN A 254 -4.88 -18.08 5.28
CA GLN A 254 -4.51 -19.08 4.28
C GLN A 254 -3.08 -19.57 4.57
N PRO A 255 -2.88 -20.89 4.79
CA PRO A 255 -1.56 -21.45 4.94
C PRO A 255 -0.90 -21.72 3.60
N ILE A 256 0.42 -21.78 3.61
CA ILE A 256 1.21 -22.44 2.58
C ILE A 256 1.23 -23.92 2.91
N PHE A 257 0.66 -24.75 2.02
CA PHE A 257 0.72 -26.20 2.12
C PHE A 257 2.13 -26.70 1.73
N LEU A 258 2.82 -27.35 2.67
CA LEU A 258 4.14 -27.94 2.40
C LEU A 258 4.05 -29.45 2.20
N SER A 259 3.24 -30.13 3.02
CA SER A 259 3.02 -31.57 2.97
C SER A 259 1.78 -31.95 3.77
N PRO A 260 1.29 -33.21 3.69
CA PRO A 260 0.19 -33.69 4.52
C PRO A 260 0.42 -33.63 6.04
N ASN A 261 1.63 -33.28 6.50
CA ASN A 261 1.99 -33.20 7.91
C ASN A 261 2.59 -31.83 8.29
N ASN A 262 2.67 -30.86 7.37
CA ASN A 262 3.32 -29.58 7.61
C ASN A 262 2.66 -28.44 6.83
N LEU A 263 2.29 -27.38 7.54
CA LEU A 263 1.83 -26.10 7.00
C LEU A 263 2.69 -24.97 7.52
N THR A 264 2.75 -23.87 6.77
CA THR A 264 3.26 -22.59 7.29
C THR A 264 2.26 -21.47 7.10
N CYS A 265 2.08 -20.61 8.09
CA CYS A 265 1.24 -19.42 7.98
C CYS A 265 1.76 -18.28 8.84
N ILE A 266 1.29 -17.06 8.58
CA ILE A 266 1.61 -15.88 9.38
C ILE A 266 0.51 -15.69 10.42
N THR A 267 0.87 -15.54 11.69
CA THR A 267 -0.09 -15.33 12.77
C THR A 267 -0.78 -13.97 12.65
N PRO A 268 -2.11 -13.89 12.80
CA PRO A 268 -2.82 -12.61 12.80
C PRO A 268 -2.53 -11.81 14.08
N ALA A 269 -2.86 -10.52 14.06
CA ALA A 269 -2.82 -9.67 15.26
C ALA A 269 -3.74 -10.22 16.36
N ARG A 270 -3.35 -9.99 17.61
CA ARG A 270 -4.07 -10.48 18.79
C ARG A 270 -5.47 -9.84 18.89
N PRO A 271 -6.55 -10.64 19.05
CA PRO A 271 -7.87 -10.11 19.40
C PRO A 271 -7.83 -9.38 20.75
N ARG A 272 -8.57 -8.27 20.90
CA ARG A 272 -8.49 -7.39 22.11
C ARG A 272 -8.68 -8.13 23.45
N ASP A 273 -9.42 -9.24 23.46
CA ASP A 273 -9.80 -9.98 24.67
C ASP A 273 -9.09 -11.33 24.84
N GLN A 274 -8.06 -11.64 24.05
CA GLN A 274 -7.37 -12.94 24.12
C GLN A 274 -5.85 -12.77 24.25
N ARG A 275 -5.21 -13.54 25.14
CA ARG A 275 -3.73 -13.64 25.25
C ARG A 275 -3.15 -14.87 24.55
N SER A 276 -4.03 -15.71 24.03
CA SER A 276 -3.68 -16.96 23.36
C SER A 276 -4.80 -17.36 22.42
N SER A 277 -4.46 -18.00 21.32
CA SER A 277 -5.42 -18.55 20.38
C SER A 277 -5.21 -20.04 20.20
N VAL A 278 -6.31 -20.81 20.24
CA VAL A 278 -6.28 -22.22 19.85
C VAL A 278 -6.24 -22.28 18.33
N ILE A 279 -5.30 -23.04 17.79
CA ILE A 279 -5.15 -23.25 16.36
C ILE A 279 -6.03 -24.42 15.94
N THR A 280 -6.90 -24.19 14.97
CA THR A 280 -7.72 -25.24 14.34
C THR A 280 -7.62 -25.14 12.83
N ILE A 281 -7.82 -26.25 12.13
CA ILE A 281 -7.66 -26.32 10.67
C ILE A 281 -8.95 -26.84 10.05
N THR A 282 -9.33 -26.29 8.90
CA THR A 282 -10.37 -26.85 8.03
C THR A 282 -9.78 -27.16 6.66
N ILE A 283 -10.31 -28.19 5.99
CA ILE A 283 -9.94 -28.61 4.62
C ILE A 283 -11.11 -28.53 3.65
N ASN A 284 -12.28 -28.07 4.12
CA ASN A 284 -13.51 -27.96 3.33
C ASN A 284 -14.27 -26.66 3.64
N ASN A 285 -13.58 -25.67 4.23
CA ASN A 285 -14.12 -24.37 4.65
C ASN A 285 -15.37 -24.45 5.56
N ARG A 286 -15.57 -25.57 6.26
CA ARG A 286 -16.77 -25.83 7.08
C ARG A 286 -16.43 -26.51 8.38
N ASP A 287 -15.75 -27.65 8.28
CA ASP A 287 -15.43 -28.51 9.40
C ASP A 287 -14.01 -28.17 9.89
N TYR A 288 -13.92 -27.50 11.03
CA TYR A 288 -12.66 -27.22 11.71
C TYR A 288 -12.32 -28.35 12.69
N THR A 289 -11.03 -28.59 12.91
CA THR A 289 -10.59 -29.54 13.93
C THR A 289 -11.17 -29.20 15.31
N PRO A 290 -11.64 -30.20 16.09
CA PRO A 290 -12.30 -29.94 17.37
C PRO A 290 -11.34 -29.41 18.45
N SER A 291 -10.04 -29.58 18.26
CA SER A 291 -8.97 -29.10 19.13
C SER A 291 -7.69 -28.86 18.33
N GLY A 292 -6.74 -28.17 18.95
CA GLY A 292 -5.38 -28.06 18.46
C GLY A 292 -4.47 -27.33 19.46
N PRO A 293 -3.21 -27.07 19.08
CA PRO A 293 -2.23 -26.42 19.95
C PRO A 293 -2.61 -24.96 20.21
N THR A 294 -2.11 -24.42 21.32
CA THR A 294 -2.33 -23.03 21.70
C THR A 294 -1.12 -22.18 21.31
N PHE A 295 -1.36 -21.10 20.57
CA PHE A 295 -0.37 -20.05 20.31
C PHE A 295 -0.53 -18.92 21.32
N TYR A 296 0.56 -18.45 21.90
CA TYR A 296 0.56 -17.39 22.91
C TYR A 296 1.00 -16.06 22.31
N TYR A 297 0.29 -14.98 22.65
CA TYR A 297 0.65 -13.64 22.23
C TYR A 297 1.42 -12.92 23.33
N ASP A 298 2.69 -12.64 23.06
CA ASP A 298 3.58 -11.88 23.91
C ASP A 298 3.27 -10.39 23.80
N ASP A 299 3.26 -9.68 24.94
CA ASP A 299 3.08 -8.24 24.95
C ASP A 299 4.29 -7.53 24.31
N GLU A 300 4.06 -6.36 23.70
CA GLU A 300 5.09 -5.60 23.01
C GLU A 300 6.32 -5.32 23.91
N VAL A 301 7.52 -5.54 23.35
CA VAL A 301 8.79 -5.29 24.03
C VAL A 301 9.05 -3.80 24.09
N HIS A 302 9.26 -3.25 25.28
CA HIS A 302 9.55 -1.83 25.47
C HIS A 302 10.94 -1.63 26.08
N VAL A 303 11.77 -0.79 25.46
CA VAL A 303 13.09 -0.42 25.98
C VAL A 303 12.99 0.96 26.62
N GLU A 304 13.34 1.07 27.90
CA GLU A 304 13.31 2.34 28.64
C GLU A 304 14.66 3.07 28.61
N ARG A 305 15.77 2.34 28.85
CA ARG A 305 17.12 2.91 28.91
C ARG A 305 18.21 1.86 28.78
N VAL A 306 19.44 2.31 28.55
CA VAL A 306 20.66 1.48 28.55
C VAL A 306 21.68 1.97 29.58
N HIS A 307 22.53 1.09 30.08
CA HIS A 307 23.62 1.44 30.99
C HIS A 307 24.85 0.51 30.79
N PRO A 308 26.06 1.07 30.61
CA PRO A 308 26.36 2.49 30.41
C PRO A 308 25.85 2.99 29.04
N PRO A 309 25.54 4.28 28.89
CA PRO A 309 25.10 4.85 27.60
C PRO A 309 26.24 5.12 26.61
N LEU A 310 27.49 4.87 27.01
CA LEU A 310 28.70 5.21 26.25
C LEU A 310 29.74 4.08 26.38
N GLY A 311 30.50 3.83 25.32
CA GLY A 311 31.58 2.85 25.26
C GLY A 311 32.62 3.19 24.18
N PRO A 312 33.83 2.60 24.21
CA PRO A 312 34.86 2.83 23.21
C PRO A 312 34.45 2.29 21.82
N GLU A 313 34.89 2.94 20.76
CA GLU A 313 34.63 2.58 19.35
C GLU A 313 35.06 1.15 18.99
N ARG A 314 36.07 0.63 19.70
CA ARG A 314 36.53 -0.76 19.56
C ARG A 314 35.53 -1.79 20.09
N GLY A 315 34.39 -1.36 20.63
CA GLY A 315 33.39 -2.23 21.24
C GLY A 315 33.86 -2.83 22.56
N GLY A 316 33.20 -3.92 22.97
CA GLY A 316 33.51 -4.68 24.19
C GLY A 316 32.82 -4.17 25.45
N THR A 317 31.99 -3.12 25.38
CA THR A 317 31.24 -2.63 26.53
C THR A 317 30.07 -3.57 26.82
N VAL A 318 29.98 -4.10 28.04
CA VAL A 318 28.76 -4.79 28.49
C VAL A 318 27.71 -3.73 28.79
N VAL A 319 26.63 -3.74 28.01
CA VAL A 319 25.50 -2.82 28.09
C VAL A 319 24.30 -3.58 28.64
N THR A 320 23.82 -3.13 29.81
CA THR A 320 22.56 -3.57 30.40
C THR A 320 21.42 -2.71 29.85
N ILE A 321 20.39 -3.35 29.30
CA ILE A 321 19.19 -2.73 28.76
C ILE A 321 18.05 -2.95 29.74
N PHE A 322 17.41 -1.84 30.14
CA PHE A 322 16.25 -1.85 31.03
C PHE A 322 14.98 -1.62 30.20
N GLY A 323 13.94 -2.37 30.51
CA GLY A 323 12.69 -2.32 29.77
C GLY A 323 11.58 -3.14 30.39
N HIS A 324 10.60 -3.51 29.57
CA HIS A 324 9.47 -4.36 29.93
C HIS A 324 9.26 -5.45 28.90
N ASN A 325 8.64 -6.55 29.35
CA ASN A 325 8.21 -7.68 28.52
C ASN A 325 9.35 -8.42 27.80
N PHE A 326 10.57 -8.39 28.35
CA PHE A 326 11.62 -9.26 27.83
C PHE A 326 11.28 -10.72 28.13
N VAL A 327 11.45 -11.57 27.14
CA VAL A 327 11.26 -13.02 27.26
C VAL A 327 12.59 -13.73 27.03
N ASN A 328 12.79 -14.88 27.68
CA ASN A 328 13.99 -15.67 27.50
C ASN A 328 13.89 -16.50 26.22
N ALA A 329 14.37 -15.97 25.11
CA ALA A 329 14.33 -16.66 23.82
C ALA A 329 15.38 -17.79 23.71
N SER A 330 16.33 -17.88 24.65
CA SER A 330 17.39 -18.90 24.66
C SER A 330 16.95 -20.30 25.12
N SER A 331 15.73 -20.44 25.67
CA SER A 331 15.18 -21.73 26.09
C SER A 331 14.35 -22.44 25.01
N SER A 332 14.19 -21.86 23.82
CA SER A 332 13.47 -22.48 22.71
C SER A 332 14.38 -23.48 21.98
N LEU A 333 13.97 -24.74 21.89
CA LEU A 333 14.78 -25.90 21.44
C LEU A 333 15.13 -25.94 19.93
N THR A 334 14.85 -24.88 19.18
CA THR A 334 14.99 -24.80 17.70
C THR A 334 15.84 -23.63 17.24
N VAL A 335 16.68 -23.09 18.13
CA VAL A 335 17.64 -22.07 17.78
C VAL A 335 18.71 -22.67 16.85
N ASN A 336 18.49 -22.56 15.54
CA ASN A 336 19.59 -22.40 14.59
C ASN A 336 20.42 -21.18 15.01
N GLU A 337 21.65 -21.01 14.49
CA GLU A 337 22.61 -19.97 14.89
C GLU A 337 22.09 -18.50 14.88
N ASP A 338 20.84 -18.27 14.44
CA ASP A 338 20.09 -17.01 14.40
C ASP A 338 18.97 -16.83 15.45
N GLY A 339 18.63 -17.81 16.29
CA GLY A 339 17.55 -17.70 17.28
C GLY A 339 18.03 -17.19 18.65
N GLY A 340 17.31 -16.26 19.29
CA GLY A 340 17.67 -15.73 20.62
C GLY A 340 17.34 -14.25 20.79
N ASN A 341 17.58 -13.71 21.99
CA ASN A 341 17.51 -12.28 22.20
C ASN A 341 18.79 -11.64 21.62
N PHE A 342 18.66 -10.53 20.89
CA PHE A 342 19.79 -9.77 20.36
C PHE A 342 19.59 -8.29 20.58
N CYS A 343 20.69 -7.58 20.81
CA CYS A 343 20.72 -6.12 20.79
C CYS A 343 21.29 -5.65 19.46
N MET A 344 20.58 -4.72 18.83
CA MET A 344 21.05 -4.04 17.63
C MET A 344 21.75 -2.74 18.04
N PHE A 345 23.04 -2.63 17.76
CA PHE A 345 23.83 -1.41 17.87
C PHE A 345 23.98 -0.80 16.48
N GLY A 346 23.00 0.01 16.07
CA GLY A 346 22.89 0.44 14.67
C GLY A 346 22.54 -0.74 13.77
N ARG A 347 23.45 -1.11 12.86
CA ARG A 347 23.32 -2.31 12.00
C ARG A 347 24.00 -3.56 12.59
N GLU A 348 24.78 -3.41 13.64
CA GLU A 348 25.54 -4.51 14.22
C GLU A 348 24.72 -5.29 15.25
N ARG A 349 24.68 -6.61 15.08
CA ARG A 349 23.91 -7.53 15.93
C ARG A 349 24.81 -8.08 17.04
N SER A 350 24.37 -7.99 18.29
CA SER A 350 25.05 -8.58 19.46
C SER A 350 24.12 -9.51 20.24
N PRO A 351 24.55 -10.74 20.60
CA PRO A 351 23.75 -11.64 21.43
C PRO A 351 23.39 -11.01 22.78
N ALA A 352 22.14 -11.18 23.20
CA ALA A 352 21.65 -10.70 24.48
C ALA A 352 21.47 -11.84 25.49
N LEU A 353 22.05 -11.66 26.66
CA LEU A 353 21.83 -12.49 27.83
C LEU A 353 20.55 -12.03 28.53
N PHE A 354 19.58 -12.93 28.64
CA PHE A 354 18.37 -12.72 29.44
C PHE A 354 18.68 -12.76 30.93
N ILE A 355 18.42 -11.64 31.63
CA ILE A 355 18.54 -11.54 33.08
C ILE A 355 17.16 -11.65 33.73
N SER A 356 16.22 -10.83 33.28
CA SER A 356 14.83 -10.83 33.75
C SER A 356 13.89 -10.24 32.70
N SER A 357 12.58 -10.25 32.96
CA SER A 357 11.61 -9.58 32.09
C SER A 357 11.76 -8.06 31.99
N ARG A 358 12.72 -7.48 32.74
CA ARG A 358 13.07 -6.06 32.71
C ARG A 358 14.53 -5.77 32.37
N GLU A 359 15.38 -6.78 32.26
CA GLU A 359 16.81 -6.60 32.06
C GLU A 359 17.40 -7.59 31.04
N LEU A 360 18.12 -7.07 30.06
CA LEU A 360 18.95 -7.80 29.09
C LEU A 360 20.39 -7.28 29.15
N GLU A 361 21.38 -8.13 28.92
CA GLU A 361 22.79 -7.71 28.80
C GLU A 361 23.38 -8.07 27.44
N CYS A 362 24.04 -7.12 26.79
CA CYS A 362 24.68 -7.29 25.49
C CYS A 362 26.08 -6.73 25.48
N VAL A 363 26.95 -7.25 24.62
CA VAL A 363 28.29 -6.67 24.41
C VAL A 363 28.24 -5.76 23.19
N ALA A 364 28.44 -4.45 23.37
CA ALA A 364 28.51 -3.50 22.26
C ALA A 364 29.63 -3.93 21.28
N PRO A 365 29.33 -4.16 19.99
CA PRO A 365 30.33 -4.53 18.99
C PRO A 365 31.25 -3.34 18.68
N ALA A 366 32.39 -3.62 18.04
CA ALA A 366 33.23 -2.57 17.48
C ALA A 366 32.43 -1.87 16.38
N HIS A 367 32.31 -0.55 16.44
CA HIS A 367 31.50 0.22 15.51
C HIS A 367 32.35 1.34 14.91
N THR A 368 32.44 1.39 13.57
CA THR A 368 32.99 2.54 12.83
C THR A 368 31.84 3.51 12.58
N ASN A 369 31.93 4.71 13.15
CA ASN A 369 30.82 5.65 13.36
C ASN A 369 29.91 5.94 12.13
N VAL A 370 28.61 6.11 12.40
CA VAL A 370 27.69 6.97 11.63
C VAL A 370 27.84 8.41 12.16
N LYS A 371 27.60 9.40 11.30
CA LYS A 371 28.07 10.80 11.33
C LYS A 371 28.16 11.55 12.66
N GLU A 372 29.23 12.33 12.75
CA GLU A 372 29.59 13.34 13.73
C GLU A 372 28.92 14.70 13.39
N VAL A 373 28.42 15.43 14.40
CA VAL A 373 28.08 16.86 14.29
C VAL A 373 29.22 17.65 14.92
N GLN A 374 29.97 18.39 14.10
CA GLN A 374 31.07 19.23 14.60
C GLN A 374 30.61 20.67 14.86
N ARG A 375 31.16 21.24 15.94
CA ARG A 375 31.02 22.65 16.30
C ARG A 375 32.38 23.32 16.12
N VAL A 376 32.48 24.20 15.12
CA VAL A 376 33.66 25.06 14.94
C VAL A 376 33.70 26.07 16.10
N THR A 377 34.79 26.04 16.87
CA THR A 377 35.04 27.00 17.96
C THR A 377 36.39 27.64 17.71
N VAL A 378 36.40 28.93 17.39
CA VAL A 378 37.61 29.75 17.40
C VAL A 378 37.70 30.41 18.78
N SER A 379 38.75 30.11 19.53
CA SER A 379 39.01 30.77 20.81
C SER A 379 40.36 31.47 20.78
N GLN A 380 40.37 32.80 20.93
CA GLN A 380 41.58 33.59 21.17
C GLN A 380 41.67 33.99 22.66
N PRO A 381 42.88 34.11 23.23
CA PRO A 381 43.07 34.76 24.52
C PRO A 381 42.80 36.27 24.39
N GLU A 382 42.18 36.88 25.42
CA GLU A 382 41.83 38.32 25.43
C GLU A 382 43.04 39.20 25.07
N ARG A 383 42.86 40.09 24.07
CA ARG A 383 43.88 41.08 23.68
C ARG A 383 44.18 42.01 24.85
N ARG A 384 45.44 42.04 25.31
CA ARG A 384 45.91 42.99 26.34
C ARG A 384 46.67 44.15 25.69
N ARG A 385 46.24 45.38 25.96
CA ARG A 385 46.98 46.60 25.56
C ARG A 385 48.16 46.81 26.50
N GLU A 386 49.26 47.33 25.99
CA GLU A 386 50.37 47.78 26.83
C GLU A 386 49.98 49.08 27.52
N ILE A 387 50.20 49.16 28.84
CA ILE A 387 49.97 50.35 29.64
C ILE A 387 51.24 50.67 30.42
N GLN A 388 51.73 51.90 30.30
CA GLN A 388 52.88 52.40 31.05
C GLN A 388 52.51 53.69 31.78
N SER A 389 53.06 53.90 32.98
CA SER A 389 52.78 55.07 33.79
C SER A 389 54.08 55.81 34.13
N ILE A 390 54.05 57.13 34.01
CA ILE A 390 55.15 58.04 34.31
C ILE A 390 54.77 58.89 35.53
N ARG A 391 55.63 58.90 36.56
CA ARG A 391 55.49 59.80 37.72
C ARG A 391 56.18 61.12 37.47
N VAL A 392 55.42 62.21 37.44
CA VAL A 392 55.90 63.57 37.13
C VAL A 392 55.70 64.50 38.33
N PRO A 393 56.77 65.00 38.98
CA PRO A 393 56.66 65.96 40.08
C PRO A 393 56.43 67.41 39.62
N ASP A 394 55.81 68.25 40.45
CA ASP A 394 55.64 69.70 40.24
C ASP A 394 56.83 70.50 40.80
N ASP A 395 58.00 70.33 40.19
CA ASP A 395 59.22 71.04 40.58
C ASP A 395 59.62 72.14 39.59
N GLY A 396 58.74 72.44 38.63
CA GLY A 396 58.95 73.46 37.60
C GLY A 396 59.89 73.03 36.46
N GLU A 397 60.42 71.81 36.49
CA GLU A 397 61.25 71.27 35.42
C GLU A 397 60.39 70.74 34.26
N SER A 398 60.92 70.86 33.05
CA SER A 398 60.31 70.26 31.86
C SER A 398 60.90 68.87 31.63
N TYR A 399 60.19 68.00 30.91
CA TYR A 399 60.67 66.66 30.57
C TYR A 399 60.36 66.30 29.11
N VAL A 400 61.13 65.38 28.56
CA VAL A 400 60.88 64.76 27.25
C VAL A 400 60.72 63.26 27.45
N ILE A 401 59.86 62.65 26.65
CA ILE A 401 59.68 61.19 26.66
C ILE A 401 60.47 60.63 25.49
N GLU A 402 61.39 59.72 25.78
CA GLU A 402 62.09 58.92 24.78
C GLU A 402 61.36 57.59 24.61
N LEU A 403 61.01 57.28 23.36
CA LEU A 403 60.41 56.01 22.98
C LEU A 403 60.90 55.63 21.58
N LEU A 404 61.31 54.37 21.40
CA LEU A 404 61.88 53.85 20.15
C LEU A 404 63.10 54.64 19.63
N GLY A 405 63.85 55.28 20.54
CA GLY A 405 65.05 56.06 20.21
C GLY A 405 64.78 57.48 19.72
N GLU A 406 63.52 57.92 19.72
CA GLU A 406 63.10 59.29 19.38
C GLU A 406 62.53 59.99 20.62
N THR A 407 62.64 61.33 20.66
CA THR A 407 62.23 62.13 21.83
C THR A 407 61.10 63.09 21.50
N THR A 408 60.14 63.23 22.41
CA THR A 408 59.01 64.14 22.23
C THR A 408 59.43 65.60 22.29
N SER A 409 58.52 66.51 21.90
CA SER A 409 58.60 67.90 22.35
C SER A 409 58.60 67.99 23.88
N SER A 410 59.17 69.06 24.41
CA SER A 410 59.22 69.33 25.86
C SER A 410 57.81 69.43 26.45
N LEU A 411 57.57 68.66 27.51
CA LEU A 411 56.36 68.61 28.32
C LEU A 411 56.65 69.17 29.72
N THR A 412 55.61 69.55 30.45
CA THR A 412 55.73 70.09 31.81
C THR A 412 54.72 69.43 32.73
N TYR A 413 54.82 69.66 34.04
CA TYR A 413 53.81 69.21 34.99
C TYR A 413 52.39 69.70 34.65
N ALA A 414 52.26 70.89 34.05
CA ALA A 414 50.98 71.47 33.64
C ALA A 414 50.46 70.97 32.28
N SER A 415 51.18 70.05 31.60
CA SER A 415 50.77 69.50 30.32
C SER A 415 49.48 68.68 30.48
N THR A 416 48.52 68.90 29.59
CA THR A 416 47.26 68.15 29.57
C THR A 416 47.44 66.78 28.91
N ASP A 417 46.47 65.89 29.10
CA ASP A 417 46.36 64.62 28.39
C ASP A 417 46.45 64.80 26.86
N VAL A 418 45.85 65.87 26.34
CA VAL A 418 45.93 66.25 24.92
C VAL A 418 47.36 66.62 24.50
N ASP A 419 48.07 67.39 25.32
CA ASP A 419 49.45 67.80 25.02
C ASP A 419 50.40 66.59 25.00
N VAL A 420 50.26 65.69 25.98
CA VAL A 420 51.06 64.46 26.06
C VAL A 420 50.71 63.51 24.91
N THR A 421 49.42 63.38 24.57
CA THR A 421 48.97 62.57 23.43
C THR A 421 49.56 63.10 22.13
N ALA A 422 49.48 64.40 21.87
CA ALA A 422 50.03 65.03 20.66
C ALA A 422 51.55 64.85 20.57
N ALA A 423 52.25 64.99 21.70
CA ALA A 423 53.70 64.82 21.77
C ALA A 423 54.14 63.38 21.47
N LEU A 424 53.41 62.37 21.98
CA LEU A 424 53.70 60.95 21.75
C LEU A 424 53.34 60.49 20.33
N VAL A 425 52.19 60.92 19.78
CA VAL A 425 51.77 60.57 18.41
C VAL A 425 52.67 61.22 17.36
N ALA A 426 53.37 62.30 17.69
CA ALA A 426 54.37 62.89 16.81
C ALA A 426 55.64 62.02 16.65
N LEU A 427 55.86 61.02 17.52
CA LEU A 427 57.00 60.12 17.40
C LEU A 427 56.79 59.09 16.27
N PRO A 428 57.82 58.86 15.42
CA PRO A 428 57.78 57.81 14.41
C PRO A 428 57.49 56.44 15.05
N GLY A 429 56.44 55.77 14.59
CA GLY A 429 56.06 54.43 15.06
C GLY A 429 54.98 54.39 16.16
N VAL A 430 54.55 55.54 16.68
CA VAL A 430 53.40 55.66 17.59
C VAL A 430 52.17 56.10 16.78
N SER A 431 51.25 55.18 16.50
CA SER A 431 50.05 55.46 15.69
C SER A 431 48.92 56.10 16.50
N SER A 432 48.64 55.59 17.70
CA SER A 432 47.68 56.18 18.63
C SER A 432 47.94 55.73 20.07
N VAL A 433 47.69 56.65 20.99
CA VAL A 433 47.73 56.43 22.44
C VAL A 433 46.50 57.04 23.08
N PHE A 434 46.11 56.51 24.23
CA PHE A 434 45.17 57.14 25.13
C PHE A 434 45.93 57.53 26.41
N VAL A 435 45.89 58.80 26.78
CA VAL A 435 46.61 59.31 27.95
C VAL A 435 45.59 59.73 29.00
N GLU A 436 45.80 59.30 30.23
CA GLU A 436 45.05 59.72 31.39
C GLU A 436 46.03 60.29 32.42
N ILE A 437 45.78 61.52 32.89
CA ILE A 437 46.62 62.16 33.91
C ILE A 437 45.84 62.16 35.22
N ASN A 438 46.30 61.35 36.17
CA ASN A 438 45.69 61.25 37.49
C ASN A 438 46.45 62.15 38.47
N GLY A 439 45.77 63.18 38.98
CA GLY A 439 46.31 64.08 40.00
C GLY A 439 45.91 63.65 41.40
N ALA A 440 46.86 63.22 42.23
CA ALA A 440 46.61 62.86 43.63
C ALA A 440 46.66 64.10 44.54
N ASN A 441 45.60 64.93 44.50
CA ASN A 441 45.30 65.80 45.63
C ASN A 441 44.64 64.99 46.76
N ALA A 442 45.43 64.19 47.47
CA ALA A 442 44.96 63.56 48.71
C ALA A 442 46.02 63.47 49.83
N ASP A 443 47.33 63.42 49.52
CA ASP A 443 48.37 63.22 50.56
C ASP A 443 49.52 64.24 50.56
N GLY A 444 49.37 65.39 49.88
CA GLY A 444 50.32 66.52 49.99
C GLY A 444 51.67 66.30 49.30
N VAL A 445 51.69 65.53 48.22
CA VAL A 445 52.85 65.36 47.35
C VAL A 445 52.46 65.79 45.94
N ASP A 446 53.07 66.86 45.42
CA ASP A 446 52.78 67.42 44.10
C ASP A 446 53.36 66.52 42.98
N ILE A 447 52.72 65.38 42.71
CA ILE A 447 53.09 64.43 41.65
C ILE A 447 51.84 64.04 40.83
N ALA A 448 52.00 64.03 39.51
CA ALA A 448 51.00 63.56 38.55
C ALA A 448 51.41 62.19 37.98
N ASP A 449 50.46 61.26 37.94
CA ASP A 449 50.62 59.97 37.28
C ASP A 449 50.08 60.07 35.85
N VAL A 450 50.98 60.11 34.88
CA VAL A 450 50.64 60.13 33.45
C VAL A 450 50.59 58.68 32.97
N VAL A 451 49.38 58.15 32.80
CA VAL A 451 49.13 56.78 32.35
C VAL A 451 48.91 56.78 30.84
N VAL A 452 49.76 56.07 30.12
CA VAL A 452 49.73 55.96 28.67
C VAL A 452 49.32 54.54 28.28
N THR A 453 48.18 54.43 27.63
CA THR A 453 47.70 53.19 26.99
C THR A 453 48.01 53.24 25.50
N PHE A 454 48.81 52.32 25.01
CA PHE A 454 49.11 52.22 23.58
C PHE A 454 47.94 51.55 22.87
N THR A 455 47.16 52.33 22.10
CA THR A 455 45.91 51.87 21.48
C THR A 455 46.08 51.50 20.01
N GLY A 456 47.16 51.96 19.38
CA GLY A 456 47.41 51.75 17.95
C GLY A 456 48.32 50.56 17.59
N ARG A 457 48.81 49.80 18.58
CA ARG A 457 49.52 48.52 18.41
C ARG A 457 49.17 47.56 19.54
N PHE A 458 48.97 46.28 19.21
CA PHE A 458 48.86 45.19 20.19
C PHE A 458 50.19 44.42 20.16
N GLY A 459 51.02 44.57 21.20
CA GLY A 459 52.36 43.97 21.29
C GLY A 459 53.20 44.63 22.38
N ARG A 460 54.35 44.06 22.73
CA ARG A 460 55.20 44.57 23.82
C ARG A 460 55.94 45.85 23.41
N VAL A 461 55.60 46.98 24.03
CA VAL A 461 56.26 48.27 23.75
C VAL A 461 57.49 48.45 24.66
N PRO A 462 58.64 48.93 24.15
CA PRO A 462 59.76 49.30 25.01
C PRO A 462 59.34 50.26 26.12
N VAL A 463 59.97 50.16 27.29
CA VAL A 463 59.66 51.06 28.41
C VAL A 463 60.08 52.48 28.02
N MET A 464 59.16 53.44 28.14
CA MET A 464 59.45 54.86 27.91
C MET A 464 60.52 55.34 28.91
N VAL A 465 61.34 56.30 28.48
CA VAL A 465 62.27 56.99 29.36
C VAL A 465 61.91 58.46 29.41
N ALA A 466 61.43 58.94 30.55
CA ALA A 466 61.09 60.35 30.72
C ALA A 466 62.26 61.11 31.35
N THR A 467 62.96 61.91 30.56
CA THR A 467 64.16 62.66 30.99
C THR A 467 63.82 64.12 31.23
N ARG A 468 64.20 64.66 32.39
CA ARG A 468 63.95 66.03 32.81
C ARG A 468 65.04 67.00 32.34
N SER A 469 64.75 68.30 32.32
CA SER A 469 65.70 69.35 31.92
C SER A 469 66.92 69.48 32.84
N ASP A 470 66.83 69.01 34.08
CA ASP A 470 67.95 68.94 35.03
C ASP A 470 68.83 67.68 34.87
N GLY A 471 68.47 66.79 33.93
CA GLY A 471 69.21 65.56 33.62
C GLY A 471 68.83 64.36 34.48
N LEU A 472 67.84 64.48 35.38
CA LEU A 472 67.25 63.35 36.10
C LEU A 472 66.17 62.67 35.25
N THR A 473 65.74 61.46 35.63
CA THR A 473 64.63 60.75 34.97
C THR A 473 63.44 60.61 35.88
N ASN A 474 62.25 60.83 35.32
CA ASN A 474 60.99 60.48 35.95
C ASN A 474 60.84 58.95 35.99
N GLU A 475 60.22 58.43 37.04
CA GLU A 475 60.01 56.98 37.18
C GLU A 475 58.94 56.51 36.19
N VAL A 476 59.29 55.53 35.36
CA VAL A 476 58.37 54.89 34.42
C VAL A 476 58.16 53.44 34.82
N THR A 477 56.90 53.03 34.95
CA THR A 477 56.52 51.67 35.32
C THR A 477 55.63 51.05 34.24
N ARG A 478 55.79 49.74 33.99
CA ARG A 478 54.81 48.98 33.22
C ARG A 478 53.65 48.58 34.13
N VAL A 479 52.46 49.03 33.74
CA VAL A 479 51.21 48.70 34.41
C VAL A 479 50.61 47.42 33.83
N GLN A 480 50.77 47.20 32.52
CA GLN A 480 50.34 45.98 31.82
C GLN A 480 51.24 45.70 30.61
N ASP A 481 51.83 44.49 30.51
CA ASP A 481 52.56 44.03 29.31
C ASP A 481 51.56 43.61 28.20
N GLY A 482 51.85 43.98 26.94
CA GLY A 482 51.19 43.44 25.74
C GLY A 482 51.64 42.01 25.39
N ASN A 483 50.89 41.32 24.52
CA ASN A 483 51.18 39.93 24.11
C ASN A 483 52.60 39.79 23.51
N THR A 484 53.26 38.63 23.71
CA THR A 484 54.62 38.34 23.24
C THR A 484 54.63 37.82 21.81
N ASP A 485 55.24 38.57 20.88
CA ASP A 485 55.43 38.18 19.48
C ASP A 485 56.43 37.02 19.33
N THR A 486 55.95 35.84 18.99
CA THR A 486 56.71 34.83 18.23
C THR A 486 55.85 34.42 17.05
N VAL A 487 56.24 34.83 15.85
CA VAL A 487 55.54 34.57 14.58
C VAL A 487 56.21 33.36 13.94
N ASP A 488 55.55 32.20 14.00
CA ASP A 488 55.79 31.10 13.05
C ASP A 488 54.89 31.33 11.82
N GLU A 489 55.24 30.72 10.68
CA GLU A 489 54.40 30.73 9.46
C GLU A 489 52.97 30.30 9.82
N GLU A 490 52.00 31.17 9.53
CA GLU A 490 50.60 30.92 9.88
C GLU A 490 49.96 30.12 8.73
N GLU A 491 49.89 28.80 8.89
CA GLU A 491 49.15 27.92 7.99
C GLU A 491 47.69 27.86 8.42
N VAL A 492 46.79 28.30 7.54
CA VAL A 492 45.35 28.18 7.76
C VAL A 492 44.82 26.98 6.99
N LEU A 493 44.21 26.05 7.72
CA LEU A 493 43.61 24.86 7.16
C LEU A 493 42.11 25.06 6.97
N ILE A 494 41.65 24.91 5.73
CA ILE A 494 40.23 24.98 5.37
C ILE A 494 39.82 23.63 4.80
N THR A 495 38.89 22.95 5.45
CA THR A 495 38.36 21.67 4.97
C THR A 495 36.93 21.88 4.46
N THR A 496 36.70 21.59 3.18
CA THR A 496 35.35 21.40 2.66
C THR A 496 35.06 19.91 2.67
N ASP A 497 34.06 19.47 3.43
CA ASP A 497 33.59 18.09 3.40
C ASP A 497 32.06 18.03 3.37
N GLY A 498 31.55 17.01 2.69
CA GLY A 498 30.12 16.79 2.48
C GLY A 498 29.70 15.40 2.91
N GLU A 499 28.42 15.12 2.77
CA GLU A 499 27.87 13.81 3.06
C GLU A 499 28.30 12.80 1.98
N THR A 500 28.83 11.62 2.36
CA THR A 500 29.19 10.56 1.40
C THR A 500 28.01 10.26 0.47
N PRO A 501 28.14 10.40 -0.86
CA PRO A 501 27.01 10.34 -1.77
C PRO A 501 26.35 8.97 -1.69
N ARG A 502 25.02 8.97 -1.62
CA ARG A 502 24.22 7.76 -1.79
C ARG A 502 23.67 7.77 -3.21
N GLU A 503 23.60 6.61 -3.84
CA GLU A 503 22.91 6.45 -5.12
C GLU A 503 21.54 7.13 -5.02
N THR A 504 21.28 8.08 -5.91
CA THR A 504 20.01 8.80 -5.88
C THR A 504 19.01 7.96 -6.63
N THR A 505 17.85 7.75 -6.00
CA THR A 505 16.79 6.93 -6.53
C THR A 505 15.54 7.78 -6.70
N GLN A 506 15.00 7.79 -7.91
CA GLN A 506 13.68 8.38 -8.18
C GLN A 506 12.71 7.24 -8.44
N VAL A 507 11.61 7.21 -7.69
CA VAL A 507 10.54 6.22 -7.84
C VAL A 507 9.45 6.84 -8.69
N VAL A 508 9.20 6.23 -9.85
CA VAL A 508 8.08 6.58 -10.74
C VAL A 508 6.95 5.62 -10.41
N ASP A 509 5.84 6.14 -9.93
CA ASP A 509 4.63 5.39 -9.62
C ASP A 509 3.53 5.76 -10.60
N VAL A 510 2.84 4.75 -11.13
CA VAL A 510 1.62 4.90 -11.93
C VAL A 510 0.56 3.98 -11.33
N PHE A 511 -0.59 4.52 -10.99
CA PHE A 511 -1.64 3.79 -10.31
C PHE A 511 -3.03 4.19 -10.82
N GLY A 512 -4.00 3.30 -10.63
CA GLY A 512 -5.41 3.53 -10.92
C GLY A 512 -6.28 2.49 -10.19
N ASP A 513 -7.58 2.73 -10.14
CA ASP A 513 -8.50 1.77 -9.54
C ASP A 513 -8.50 0.45 -10.32
N ARG A 514 -8.63 -0.66 -9.61
CA ARG A 514 -8.79 -1.98 -10.23
C ARG A 514 -10.18 -2.06 -10.88
N VAL A 515 -10.29 -2.85 -11.94
CA VAL A 515 -11.58 -3.12 -12.60
C VAL A 515 -12.61 -3.60 -11.59
N ARG A 516 -13.71 -2.84 -11.47
CA ARG A 516 -14.88 -3.18 -10.66
C ARG A 516 -16.13 -2.99 -11.51
N SER A 517 -17.03 -3.97 -11.47
CA SER A 517 -18.35 -3.87 -12.12
C SER A 517 -19.28 -2.99 -11.28
N GLU A 518 -19.97 -2.04 -11.91
CA GLU A 518 -20.94 -1.21 -11.20
C GLU A 518 -22.12 -2.05 -10.71
N VAL A 519 -22.59 -1.77 -9.49
CA VAL A 519 -23.82 -2.32 -8.93
C VAL A 519 -24.80 -1.20 -8.64
N GLN A 520 -25.92 -1.18 -9.34
CA GLN A 520 -27.04 -0.29 -9.07
C GLN A 520 -28.15 -1.02 -8.32
N ARG A 521 -28.96 -0.27 -7.56
CA ARG A 521 -30.08 -0.79 -6.76
C ARG A 521 -31.37 -0.14 -7.17
N ILE A 522 -32.37 -0.99 -7.41
CA ILE A 522 -33.76 -0.65 -7.67
C ILE A 522 -34.57 -1.10 -6.47
N VAL A 523 -35.38 -0.22 -5.88
CA VAL A 523 -36.24 -0.56 -4.74
C VAL A 523 -37.67 -0.15 -5.05
N VAL A 524 -38.59 -1.10 -4.98
CA VAL A 524 -40.03 -0.83 -4.97
C VAL A 524 -40.56 -1.16 -3.58
N SER A 525 -41.18 -0.18 -2.91
CA SER A 525 -41.66 -0.35 -1.53
C SER A 525 -43.02 0.30 -1.31
N GLY A 526 -43.84 -0.33 -0.46
CA GLY A 526 -45.16 0.12 -0.04
C GLY A 526 -45.37 -0.11 1.45
N SER A 527 -46.23 0.72 2.06
CA SER A 527 -46.47 0.72 3.51
C SER A 527 -47.60 -0.19 3.97
N ASP A 528 -48.34 -0.82 3.05
CA ASP A 528 -49.49 -1.67 3.37
C ASP A 528 -49.65 -2.86 2.39
N ASP A 529 -50.66 -3.70 2.64
CA ASP A 529 -50.93 -4.92 1.89
C ASP A 529 -51.54 -4.69 0.48
N THR A 530 -51.59 -3.44 0.01
CA THR A 530 -52.23 -3.08 -1.26
C THR A 530 -51.26 -2.56 -2.31
N LEU A 531 -49.94 -2.76 -2.11
CA LEU A 531 -48.92 -2.48 -3.11
C LEU A 531 -49.20 -3.28 -4.40
N ASP A 532 -49.34 -2.55 -5.51
CA ASP A 532 -49.62 -3.08 -6.84
C ASP A 532 -49.06 -2.14 -7.93
N GLY A 533 -49.15 -2.55 -9.21
CA GLY A 533 -48.78 -1.72 -10.36
C GLY A 533 -47.41 -2.03 -10.96
N THR A 534 -46.94 -1.16 -11.84
CA THR A 534 -45.75 -1.40 -12.65
C THR A 534 -44.79 -0.20 -12.67
N PHE A 535 -43.53 -0.46 -12.96
CA PHE A 535 -42.52 0.58 -13.14
C PHE A 535 -41.78 0.43 -14.47
N VAL A 536 -41.26 1.54 -14.97
CA VAL A 536 -40.51 1.61 -16.23
C VAL A 536 -39.19 2.31 -15.95
N LEU A 537 -38.10 1.69 -16.38
CA LEU A 537 -36.75 2.23 -16.24
C LEU A 537 -36.28 2.82 -17.56
N GLN A 538 -35.51 3.90 -17.47
CA GLN A 538 -34.83 4.54 -18.59
C GLN A 538 -33.32 4.52 -18.34
N HIS A 539 -32.54 4.19 -19.37
CA HIS A 539 -31.09 4.25 -19.33
C HIS A 539 -30.57 5.07 -20.51
N THR A 540 -29.66 5.99 -20.24
CA THR A 540 -29.09 6.91 -21.23
C THR A 540 -27.60 6.65 -21.42
N ALA A 541 -27.19 6.46 -22.67
CA ALA A 541 -25.80 6.38 -23.09
C ALA A 541 -25.47 7.56 -24.04
N PRO A 542 -24.19 7.86 -24.34
CA PRO A 542 -23.83 8.99 -25.19
C PRO A 542 -24.54 8.97 -26.56
N GLY A 543 -25.57 9.80 -26.72
CA GLY A 543 -26.37 9.93 -27.95
C GLY A 543 -27.55 8.97 -28.10
N PHE A 544 -27.82 8.11 -27.12
CA PHE A 544 -28.91 7.11 -27.16
C PHE A 544 -29.66 7.02 -25.83
N SER A 545 -30.96 6.78 -25.88
CA SER A 545 -31.79 6.49 -24.71
C SER A 545 -32.67 5.29 -25.00
N ALA A 546 -32.74 4.35 -24.07
CA ALA A 546 -33.66 3.22 -24.13
C ALA A 546 -34.53 3.19 -22.87
N THR A 547 -35.69 2.57 -22.98
CA THR A 547 -36.60 2.34 -21.86
C THR A 547 -36.96 0.87 -21.81
N THR A 548 -37.12 0.31 -20.60
CA THR A 548 -37.66 -1.03 -20.45
C THR A 548 -39.15 -1.07 -20.83
N PRO A 549 -39.72 -2.26 -21.10
CA PRO A 549 -41.16 -2.48 -20.96
C PRO A 549 -41.63 -2.21 -19.51
N SER A 550 -42.94 -2.19 -19.28
CA SER A 550 -43.49 -2.13 -17.92
C SER A 550 -43.12 -3.38 -17.13
N ILE A 551 -42.50 -3.17 -15.97
CA ILE A 551 -42.03 -4.20 -15.04
C ILE A 551 -42.99 -4.25 -13.87
N GLU A 552 -43.53 -5.43 -13.57
CA GLU A 552 -44.40 -5.64 -12.39
C GLU A 552 -43.65 -5.33 -11.09
N TRP A 553 -44.34 -4.75 -10.11
CA TRP A 553 -43.75 -4.36 -8.81
C TRP A 553 -43.12 -5.53 -8.03
N ASP A 554 -43.46 -6.78 -8.37
CA ASP A 554 -42.93 -8.02 -7.77
C ASP A 554 -42.18 -8.91 -8.79
N ALA A 555 -41.75 -8.35 -9.92
CA ALA A 555 -41.05 -9.06 -10.98
C ALA A 555 -39.82 -9.86 -10.49
N THR A 556 -39.56 -11.03 -11.11
CA THR A 556 -38.42 -11.86 -10.73
C THR A 556 -37.09 -11.23 -11.14
N ALA A 557 -36.00 -11.66 -10.51
CA ALA A 557 -34.67 -11.19 -10.83
C ALA A 557 -34.32 -11.47 -12.31
N GLU A 558 -34.70 -12.65 -12.81
CA GLU A 558 -34.47 -13.06 -14.20
C GLU A 558 -35.22 -12.19 -15.20
N PHE A 559 -36.46 -11.79 -14.86
CA PHE A 559 -37.24 -10.89 -15.70
C PHE A 559 -36.59 -9.50 -15.77
N VAL A 560 -36.21 -8.94 -14.62
CA VAL A 560 -35.53 -7.63 -14.53
C VAL A 560 -34.19 -7.67 -15.25
N ALA A 561 -33.42 -8.76 -15.13
CA ALA A 561 -32.17 -8.96 -15.87
C ALA A 561 -32.38 -9.00 -17.38
N GLY A 562 -33.40 -9.71 -17.85
CA GLY A 562 -33.73 -9.81 -19.27
C GLY A 562 -34.09 -8.45 -19.88
N VAL A 563 -35.04 -7.73 -19.27
CA VAL A 563 -35.49 -6.43 -19.81
C VAL A 563 -34.42 -5.35 -19.78
N LEU A 564 -33.49 -5.40 -18.82
CA LEU A 564 -32.35 -4.49 -18.77
C LEU A 564 -31.27 -4.87 -19.80
N SER A 565 -30.99 -6.16 -19.98
CA SER A 565 -30.01 -6.65 -20.97
C SER A 565 -30.45 -6.39 -22.41
N ASP A 566 -31.76 -6.31 -22.66
CA ASP A 566 -32.33 -6.02 -23.99
C ASP A 566 -32.29 -4.52 -24.35
N MET A 567 -31.95 -3.64 -23.40
CA MET A 567 -31.83 -2.21 -23.68
C MET A 567 -30.60 -1.96 -24.54
N SER A 568 -30.77 -1.28 -25.68
CA SER A 568 -29.67 -0.93 -26.58
C SER A 568 -28.61 0.01 -25.97
N THR A 569 -28.90 0.61 -24.82
CA THR A 569 -27.98 1.45 -24.06
C THR A 569 -27.21 0.70 -22.97
N VAL A 570 -27.52 -0.58 -22.72
CA VAL A 570 -26.83 -1.44 -21.74
C VAL A 570 -25.91 -2.40 -22.49
N THR A 571 -24.65 -2.48 -22.08
CA THR A 571 -23.64 -3.34 -22.74
C THR A 571 -23.68 -4.74 -22.16
N GLY A 572 -24.14 -5.70 -22.95
CA GLY A 572 -24.10 -7.12 -22.58
C GLY A 572 -25.17 -7.55 -21.59
N LEU A 573 -24.98 -8.72 -20.99
CA LEU A 573 -25.90 -9.27 -19.99
C LEU A 573 -25.65 -8.62 -18.63
N VAL A 574 -26.73 -8.25 -17.92
CA VAL A 574 -26.65 -7.82 -16.52
C VAL A 574 -27.00 -8.97 -15.58
N GLU A 575 -26.36 -8.98 -14.40
CA GLU A 575 -26.70 -9.92 -13.34
C GLU A 575 -27.63 -9.22 -12.34
N VAL A 576 -28.73 -9.87 -11.94
CA VAL A 576 -29.69 -9.28 -11.02
C VAL A 576 -29.95 -10.21 -9.86
N HIS A 577 -29.85 -9.70 -8.63
CA HIS A 577 -30.25 -10.40 -7.41
C HIS A 577 -31.43 -9.69 -6.76
N ARG A 578 -32.52 -10.41 -6.45
CA ARG A 578 -33.71 -9.84 -5.82
C ARG A 578 -33.83 -10.24 -4.35
N ASN A 579 -34.04 -9.28 -3.46
CA ASN A 579 -34.35 -9.51 -2.05
C ASN A 579 -35.73 -8.94 -1.68
N GLY A 580 -36.40 -9.55 -0.71
CA GLY A 580 -37.58 -8.96 -0.08
C GLY A 580 -37.17 -7.91 0.95
N LEU A 581 -37.98 -6.86 1.10
CA LEU A 581 -37.72 -5.82 2.10
C LEU A 581 -38.14 -6.32 3.50
N PRO A 582 -37.31 -6.15 4.56
CA PRO A 582 -37.60 -6.72 5.89
C PRO A 582 -38.78 -6.07 6.60
N ASP A 583 -38.92 -4.74 6.48
CA ASP A 583 -39.84 -3.92 7.27
C ASP A 583 -40.96 -3.26 6.42
N LEU A 584 -40.92 -3.45 5.10
CA LEU A 584 -41.85 -2.89 4.13
C LEU A 584 -42.30 -3.98 3.18
N ARG A 585 -43.49 -3.84 2.59
CA ARG A 585 -43.90 -4.72 1.50
C ARG A 585 -43.22 -4.24 0.23
N GLY A 586 -42.52 -5.12 -0.48
CA GLY A 586 -41.78 -4.77 -1.68
C GLY A 586 -40.49 -5.55 -1.85
N TYR A 587 -39.75 -5.21 -2.91
CA TYR A 587 -38.53 -5.90 -3.29
C TYR A 587 -37.43 -4.89 -3.64
N GLU A 588 -36.20 -5.32 -3.42
CA GLU A 588 -35.02 -4.68 -4.00
C GLU A 588 -34.39 -5.60 -5.04
N TRP A 589 -33.85 -5.00 -6.09
CA TRP A 589 -33.01 -5.65 -7.10
C TRP A 589 -31.65 -4.98 -7.11
N LEU A 590 -30.60 -5.77 -6.90
CA LEU A 590 -29.21 -5.38 -7.10
C LEU A 590 -28.82 -5.80 -8.51
N VAL A 591 -28.50 -4.83 -9.35
CA VAL A 591 -28.16 -4.99 -10.76
C VAL A 591 -26.66 -4.76 -10.94
N THR A 592 -25.93 -5.80 -11.29
CA THR A 592 -24.50 -5.75 -11.60
C THR A 592 -24.31 -5.67 -13.11
N PHE A 593 -23.44 -4.76 -13.57
CA PHE A 593 -23.09 -4.57 -14.98
C PHE A 593 -21.69 -5.15 -15.26
N PRO A 594 -21.56 -6.46 -15.53
CA PRO A 594 -20.26 -7.14 -15.59
C PRO A 594 -19.43 -6.80 -16.84
N LEU A 595 -20.06 -6.29 -17.89
CA LEU A 595 -19.45 -6.02 -19.20
C LEU A 595 -19.45 -4.54 -19.57
N ALA A 596 -19.86 -3.66 -18.64
CA ALA A 596 -19.71 -2.24 -18.83
C ALA A 596 -18.29 -1.84 -18.39
N ASP A 597 -17.57 -1.14 -19.27
CA ASP A 597 -16.31 -0.48 -18.94
C ASP A 597 -16.66 0.85 -18.23
N GLY A 598 -16.28 0.97 -16.95
CA GLY A 598 -16.38 2.21 -16.18
C GLY A 598 -17.73 2.45 -15.51
N ASP A 599 -17.97 3.71 -15.12
CA ASP A 599 -19.23 4.14 -14.50
C ASP A 599 -20.40 4.03 -15.49
N VAL A 600 -21.48 3.38 -15.03
CA VAL A 600 -22.74 3.22 -15.74
C VAL A 600 -23.69 4.33 -15.29
N GLU A 601 -24.30 5.02 -16.24
CA GLU A 601 -25.27 6.06 -15.89
C GLU A 601 -26.41 5.47 -15.05
N LEU A 602 -26.77 6.14 -13.96
CA LEU A 602 -27.80 5.64 -13.05
C LEU A 602 -29.13 5.43 -13.81
N LEU A 603 -29.70 4.24 -13.68
CA LEU A 603 -31.05 3.94 -14.16
C LEU A 603 -32.04 4.97 -13.63
N GLN A 604 -32.87 5.52 -14.51
CA GLN A 604 -33.82 6.59 -14.20
C GLN A 604 -35.25 6.08 -14.21
N GLU A 605 -36.09 6.66 -13.36
CA GLU A 605 -37.54 6.42 -13.40
C GLU A 605 -38.13 7.08 -14.65
N HIS A 606 -38.82 6.31 -15.48
CA HIS A 606 -39.53 6.83 -16.64
C HIS A 606 -40.94 7.31 -16.26
N PRO A 607 -41.50 8.35 -16.89
CA PRO A 607 -42.85 8.87 -16.58
C PRO A 607 -44.01 7.89 -16.78
N ALA A 608 -43.77 6.72 -17.38
CA ALA A 608 -44.76 5.66 -17.54
C ALA A 608 -44.87 4.72 -16.32
N THR A 609 -44.04 4.95 -15.29
CA THR A 609 -44.13 4.26 -13.99
C THR A 609 -45.45 4.59 -13.30
N SER A 610 -46.14 3.56 -12.81
CA SER A 610 -47.43 3.64 -12.13
C SER A 610 -47.48 2.61 -11.01
N ILE A 611 -46.85 2.93 -9.88
CA ILE A 611 -46.89 2.12 -8.66
C ILE A 611 -48.02 2.63 -7.77
N ASP A 612 -48.96 1.74 -7.44
CA ASP A 612 -50.07 2.03 -6.55
C ASP A 612 -49.69 1.74 -5.10
N ASN A 613 -49.93 2.71 -4.21
CA ASN A 613 -49.63 2.62 -2.76
C ASN A 613 -48.15 2.30 -2.44
N GLY A 614 -47.23 2.69 -3.31
CA GLY A 614 -45.79 2.52 -3.14
C GLY A 614 -44.95 3.58 -3.84
N ALA A 615 -43.63 3.39 -3.81
CA ALA A 615 -42.65 4.26 -4.45
C ALA A 615 -41.49 3.44 -5.04
N LEU A 616 -40.89 3.99 -6.11
CA LEU A 616 -39.66 3.50 -6.73
C LEU A 616 -38.46 4.36 -6.24
N ALA A 617 -37.35 3.73 -5.91
CA ALA A 617 -36.09 4.40 -5.62
C ALA A 617 -34.93 3.72 -6.35
N LEU A 618 -34.00 4.53 -6.84
CA LEU A 618 -32.85 4.11 -7.66
C LEU A 618 -31.58 4.71 -7.06
N SER A 619 -30.54 3.89 -6.87
CA SER A 619 -29.26 4.35 -6.29
C SER A 619 -28.10 3.48 -6.75
N VAL A 620 -26.92 4.06 -6.93
CA VAL A 620 -25.67 3.29 -7.06
C VAL A 620 -25.27 2.70 -5.70
N VAL A 621 -24.84 1.44 -5.68
CA VAL A 621 -24.35 0.72 -4.48
C VAL A 621 -22.84 0.55 -4.53
N VAL A 622 -22.31 0.23 -5.71
CA VAL A 622 -20.87 0.12 -6.01
C VAL A 622 -20.66 0.86 -7.33
N GLU A 623 -19.76 1.83 -7.39
CA GLU A 623 -19.39 2.55 -8.62
C GLU A 623 -18.49 1.67 -9.52
N GLY A 624 -18.59 1.85 -10.83
CA GLY A 624 -17.76 1.15 -11.80
C GLY A 624 -16.32 1.68 -11.79
N ALA A 625 -15.36 0.84 -12.16
CA ALA A 625 -13.97 1.29 -12.32
C ALA A 625 -13.37 0.77 -13.61
N ASP A 626 -12.88 1.69 -14.45
CA ASP A 626 -12.16 1.38 -15.67
C ASP A 626 -10.73 0.90 -15.36
N PRO A 627 -10.21 -0.11 -16.09
CA PRO A 627 -8.83 -0.54 -15.94
C PRO A 627 -7.84 0.57 -16.26
N LEU A 628 -6.73 0.58 -15.53
CA LEU A 628 -5.57 1.38 -15.89
C LEU A 628 -5.09 1.00 -17.31
N SER A 629 -4.89 2.00 -18.16
CA SER A 629 -4.55 1.83 -19.56
C SER A 629 -3.79 3.03 -20.13
N GLY A 630 -3.33 2.91 -21.37
CA GLY A 630 -2.68 4.01 -22.09
C GLY A 630 -1.17 4.08 -21.88
N THR A 631 -0.62 5.28 -22.01
CA THR A 631 0.84 5.52 -21.97
C THR A 631 1.16 6.78 -21.18
N PHE A 632 2.39 6.93 -20.72
CA PHE A 632 2.91 8.16 -20.12
C PHE A 632 4.25 8.56 -20.73
N GLU A 633 4.66 9.80 -20.50
CA GLU A 633 5.98 10.31 -20.89
C GLU A 633 6.68 10.85 -19.65
N LEU A 634 7.98 10.58 -19.55
CA LEU A 634 8.84 11.15 -18.52
C LEU A 634 9.56 12.36 -19.10
N GLU A 635 9.55 13.45 -18.35
CA GLU A 635 10.26 14.69 -18.65
C GLU A 635 11.42 14.84 -17.68
N LEU A 636 12.61 15.08 -18.21
CA LEU A 636 13.77 15.43 -17.41
C LEU A 636 13.72 16.94 -17.15
N LEU A 637 13.62 17.40 -15.90
CA LEU A 637 13.58 18.82 -15.57
C LEU A 637 14.97 19.47 -15.69
N ASP A 638 15.39 19.75 -16.92
CA ASP A 638 16.61 20.50 -17.25
C ASP A 638 16.29 21.74 -18.12
N GLU A 639 17.30 22.54 -18.52
CA GLU A 639 17.07 23.76 -19.31
C GLU A 639 16.38 23.52 -20.67
N SER A 640 16.43 22.29 -21.18
CA SER A 640 15.87 21.86 -22.47
C SER A 640 14.58 21.05 -22.36
N ASN A 641 14.19 20.62 -21.14
CA ASN A 641 13.01 19.80 -20.83
C ASN A 641 12.76 18.65 -21.84
N PRO A 642 13.72 17.72 -22.01
CA PRO A 642 13.57 16.65 -22.97
C PRO A 642 12.57 15.61 -22.45
N HIS A 643 11.67 15.16 -23.33
CA HIS A 643 10.67 14.14 -23.03
C HIS A 643 11.06 12.79 -23.64
N THR A 644 10.78 11.71 -22.92
CA THR A 644 10.86 10.38 -23.49
C THR A 644 9.82 10.19 -24.60
N ARG A 645 10.07 9.21 -25.47
CA ARG A 645 9.00 8.54 -26.24
C ARG A 645 7.97 7.94 -25.28
N SER A 646 6.73 7.78 -25.74
CA SER A 646 5.62 7.24 -24.93
C SER A 646 5.95 5.85 -24.38
N ILE A 647 5.73 5.67 -23.08
CA ILE A 647 6.00 4.46 -22.28
C ILE A 647 4.64 3.86 -21.90
N ALA A 648 4.47 2.54 -22.06
CA ALA A 648 3.24 1.87 -21.67
C ALA A 648 3.03 1.93 -20.14
N PHE A 649 1.76 2.00 -19.70
CA PHE A 649 1.43 2.04 -18.26
C PHE A 649 1.93 0.82 -17.47
N ASP A 650 2.19 -0.31 -18.15
CA ASP A 650 2.68 -1.57 -17.60
C ASP A 650 4.10 -1.93 -18.08
N ALA A 651 4.82 -0.97 -18.66
CA ALA A 651 6.11 -1.17 -19.31
C ALA A 651 7.13 -1.91 -18.43
N GLU A 652 7.91 -2.80 -19.04
CA GLU A 652 8.97 -3.52 -18.32
C GLU A 652 10.12 -2.58 -17.94
N ALA A 653 10.89 -2.94 -16.91
CA ALA A 653 11.98 -2.09 -16.39
C ALA A 653 12.99 -1.66 -17.48
N GLU A 654 13.29 -2.56 -18.41
CA GLU A 654 14.23 -2.28 -19.52
C GLU A 654 13.64 -1.32 -20.56
N GLU A 655 12.32 -1.31 -20.76
CA GLU A 655 11.65 -0.41 -21.69
C GLU A 655 11.69 1.03 -21.17
N LEU A 656 11.41 1.22 -19.87
CA LEU A 656 11.55 2.51 -19.21
C LEU A 656 13.02 2.98 -19.19
N ARG A 657 13.97 2.07 -18.91
CA ARG A 657 15.41 2.34 -19.01
C ARG A 657 15.79 2.83 -20.41
N ALA A 658 15.33 2.13 -21.45
CA ALA A 658 15.63 2.47 -22.85
C ALA A 658 14.97 3.79 -23.31
N ALA A 659 13.85 4.16 -22.70
CA ALA A 659 13.21 5.45 -22.91
C ALA A 659 14.06 6.59 -22.32
N LEU A 660 14.54 6.46 -21.08
CA LEU A 660 15.40 7.44 -20.43
C LEU A 660 16.77 7.59 -21.13
N ILE A 661 17.40 6.47 -21.51
CA ILE A 661 18.69 6.49 -22.24
C ILE A 661 18.58 7.21 -23.59
N SER A 662 17.39 7.30 -24.19
CA SER A 662 17.21 8.01 -25.46
C SER A 662 17.39 9.53 -25.36
N LEU A 663 17.46 10.09 -24.15
CA LEU A 663 17.61 11.54 -23.91
C LEU A 663 19.08 12.03 -23.87
N ARG A 664 20.06 11.15 -24.14
CA ARG A 664 21.53 11.38 -23.98
C ARG A 664 22.18 12.42 -24.92
N GLU A 665 21.43 13.26 -25.62
CA GLU A 665 21.95 14.07 -26.73
C GLU A 665 23.03 15.12 -26.36
N GLU A 666 23.13 15.53 -25.08
CA GLU A 666 24.16 16.46 -24.59
C GLU A 666 25.24 15.79 -23.74
N THR A 667 26.45 16.36 -23.73
CA THR A 667 27.63 15.78 -23.06
C THR A 667 27.49 15.58 -21.56
N TRP A 668 26.61 16.31 -20.88
CA TRP A 668 26.30 16.07 -19.47
C TRP A 668 25.20 15.02 -19.30
N ARG A 669 24.14 15.03 -20.13
CA ARG A 669 23.09 13.99 -20.17
C ARG A 669 23.64 12.61 -20.51
N ASP A 670 24.61 12.57 -21.43
CA ASP A 670 25.35 11.36 -21.80
C ASP A 670 26.06 10.73 -20.60
N ARG A 671 26.54 11.55 -19.65
CA ARG A 671 27.19 11.09 -18.42
C ARG A 671 26.19 10.65 -17.37
N VAL A 672 25.14 11.44 -17.13
CA VAL A 672 24.12 11.15 -16.10
C VAL A 672 23.27 9.91 -16.45
N LEU A 673 22.92 9.74 -17.73
CA LEU A 673 22.05 8.66 -18.20
C LEU A 673 22.83 7.44 -18.73
N ALA A 674 24.17 7.44 -18.64
CA ALA A 674 24.98 6.29 -19.05
C ALA A 674 24.77 5.08 -18.13
N ASP A 675 24.74 5.34 -16.82
CA ASP A 675 24.73 4.32 -15.76
C ASP A 675 23.46 4.42 -14.92
N LEU A 676 22.34 4.06 -15.55
CA LEU A 676 21.04 3.90 -14.89
C LEU A 676 20.85 2.44 -14.48
N VAL A 677 20.16 2.19 -13.36
CA VAL A 677 19.57 0.89 -13.03
C VAL A 677 18.09 1.11 -12.78
N VAL A 678 17.24 0.43 -13.52
CA VAL A 678 15.78 0.48 -13.35
C VAL A 678 15.31 -0.87 -12.87
N THR A 679 14.56 -0.89 -11.78
CA THR A 679 13.80 -2.08 -11.35
C THR A 679 12.32 -1.76 -11.35
N ARG A 680 11.49 -2.75 -11.66
CA ARG A 680 10.03 -2.63 -11.61
C ARG A 680 9.49 -3.48 -10.48
N SER A 681 8.52 -2.94 -9.75
CA SER A 681 7.65 -3.65 -8.82
C SER A 681 6.20 -3.46 -9.24
N TYR A 682 5.41 -4.50 -9.04
CA TYR A 682 3.97 -4.49 -9.21
C TYR A 682 3.34 -4.83 -7.86
N PHE A 683 2.40 -4.01 -7.42
CA PHE A 683 1.69 -4.20 -6.17
C PHE A 683 0.23 -4.56 -6.44
N CYS A 684 -0.19 -5.74 -5.96
CA CYS A 684 -1.58 -6.16 -5.90
C CYS A 684 -1.95 -6.44 -4.43
N GLY A 685 -2.22 -5.38 -3.66
CA GLY A 685 -2.72 -5.48 -2.29
C GLY A 685 -4.25 -5.50 -2.22
N ASP A 686 -4.81 -5.76 -1.04
CA ASP A 686 -6.26 -5.77 -0.74
C ASP A 686 -6.98 -4.41 -0.96
N ASP A 687 -6.27 -3.35 -1.34
CA ASP A 687 -6.72 -1.95 -1.35
C ASP A 687 -7.42 -1.49 -2.66
N GLU A 688 -7.90 -2.40 -3.50
CA GLU A 688 -8.66 -2.10 -4.74
C GLU A 688 -7.94 -1.20 -5.79
N VAL A 689 -6.62 -0.98 -5.67
CA VAL A 689 -5.80 -0.16 -6.58
C VAL A 689 -4.78 -1.04 -7.33
N GLU A 690 -4.66 -0.83 -8.64
CA GLU A 690 -3.58 -1.37 -9.48
C GLU A 690 -2.42 -0.38 -9.54
N HIS A 691 -1.19 -0.82 -9.20
CA HIS A 691 -0.04 0.06 -9.03
C HIS A 691 1.25 -0.53 -9.61
N TYR A 692 1.83 0.19 -10.57
CA TYR A 692 3.14 -0.06 -11.15
C TYR A 692 4.16 0.96 -10.63
N SER A 693 5.30 0.46 -10.17
CA SER A 693 6.36 1.31 -9.62
C SER A 693 7.70 0.96 -10.24
N TRP A 694 8.42 1.96 -10.73
CA TRP A 694 9.77 1.83 -11.25
C TRP A 694 10.74 2.62 -10.38
N THR A 695 11.75 1.92 -9.88
CA THR A 695 12.84 2.50 -9.12
C THR A 695 13.97 2.81 -10.08
N VAL A 696 14.18 4.09 -10.39
CA VAL A 696 15.25 4.59 -11.25
C VAL A 696 16.43 5.02 -10.39
N THR A 697 17.49 4.23 -10.40
CA THR A 697 18.71 4.49 -9.64
C THR A 697 19.80 5.00 -10.57
N PHE A 698 20.38 6.15 -10.24
CA PHE A 698 21.50 6.75 -10.97
C PHE A 698 22.80 6.31 -10.29
N VAL A 699 23.57 5.44 -10.94
CA VAL A 699 24.67 4.65 -10.34
C VAL A 699 26.06 5.32 -10.54
N GLY A 700 26.10 6.60 -10.90
CA GLY A 700 27.34 7.33 -11.21
C GLY A 700 27.65 8.53 -10.32
N GLU A 701 28.90 8.99 -10.34
CA GLU A 701 29.45 10.11 -9.54
C GLU A 701 29.00 11.50 -10.06
N TYR A 702 27.69 11.80 -10.09
CA TYR A 702 27.17 12.93 -10.89
C TYR A 702 26.39 14.02 -10.15
N GLY A 703 26.44 14.10 -8.82
CA GLY A 703 25.63 15.08 -8.05
C GLY A 703 24.13 14.73 -8.08
N THR A 704 23.26 15.68 -7.72
CA THR A 704 21.80 15.49 -7.75
C THR A 704 21.35 15.25 -9.20
N PRO A 705 20.80 14.08 -9.57
CA PRO A 705 20.23 13.88 -10.90
C PRO A 705 19.02 14.83 -11.08
N PRO A 706 18.76 15.31 -12.31
CA PRO A 706 17.58 16.14 -12.57
C PRO A 706 16.30 15.40 -12.19
N ASP A 707 15.34 16.11 -11.60
CA ASP A 707 14.05 15.55 -11.25
C ASP A 707 13.33 15.07 -12.51
N LEU A 708 12.80 13.85 -12.45
CA LEU A 708 11.85 13.36 -13.42
C LEU A 708 10.48 13.92 -13.07
N THR A 709 9.76 14.38 -14.08
CA THR A 709 8.32 14.61 -13.97
C THR A 709 7.60 13.70 -14.94
N ILE A 710 6.33 13.44 -14.62
CA ILE A 710 5.49 12.53 -15.40
C ILE A 710 4.35 13.32 -16.02
N ASN A 711 4.18 13.14 -17.33
CA ASN A 711 3.04 13.70 -18.05
C ASN A 711 1.92 12.65 -18.14
N LEU A 712 0.81 12.94 -17.46
CA LEU A 712 -0.36 12.06 -17.30
C LEU A 712 -1.31 12.04 -18.50
N GLY A 713 -1.14 12.93 -19.49
CA GLY A 713 -2.16 13.25 -20.49
C GLY A 713 -2.60 12.12 -21.44
N LEU A 714 -1.98 10.94 -21.34
CA LEU A 714 -2.21 9.79 -22.21
C LEU A 714 -2.56 8.50 -21.45
N LEU A 715 -2.70 8.57 -20.11
CA LEU A 715 -3.20 7.45 -19.29
C LEU A 715 -4.73 7.49 -19.20
N GLY A 716 -5.35 6.31 -19.16
CA GLY A 716 -6.79 6.11 -19.02
C GLY A 716 -7.11 5.14 -17.88
N GLY A 717 -8.33 5.20 -17.36
CA GLY A 717 -8.78 4.42 -16.19
C GLY A 717 -9.47 5.29 -15.15
N THR A 718 -9.99 4.67 -14.08
CA THR A 718 -10.61 5.38 -12.95
C THR A 718 -9.56 5.75 -11.90
N ASN A 719 -9.65 6.98 -11.33
CA ASN A 719 -8.72 7.51 -10.31
C ASN A 719 -7.22 7.39 -10.66
N VAL A 720 -6.90 7.54 -11.94
CA VAL A 720 -5.52 7.44 -12.41
C VAL A 720 -4.65 8.55 -11.83
N GLY A 721 -3.54 8.15 -11.24
CA GLY A 721 -2.51 9.03 -10.76
C GLY A 721 -1.14 8.52 -11.14
N ALA A 722 -0.18 9.43 -11.17
CA ALA A 722 1.21 9.07 -11.23
C ALA A 722 2.02 10.10 -10.45
N THR A 723 3.06 9.62 -9.79
CA THR A 723 3.94 10.45 -8.98
C THR A 723 5.37 10.08 -9.26
N VAL A 724 6.24 11.07 -9.27
CA VAL A 724 7.68 10.83 -9.13
C VAL A 724 8.05 11.27 -7.73
N THR A 725 8.64 10.35 -6.95
CA THR A 725 9.18 10.67 -5.64
C THR A 725 10.69 10.47 -5.64
N ALA A 726 11.41 11.53 -5.31
CA ALA A 726 12.83 11.42 -5.03
C ALA A 726 13.00 10.78 -3.64
N VAL A 727 13.79 9.72 -3.56
CA VAL A 727 14.28 9.17 -2.30
C VAL A 727 15.70 9.70 -2.14
N ASP A 728 15.86 10.67 -1.24
CA ASP A 728 17.07 11.49 -1.11
C ASP A 728 18.35 10.62 -1.05
N GLY A 729 19.08 10.63 -2.17
CA GLY A 729 20.52 10.45 -2.15
C GLY A 729 21.16 11.72 -1.62
N THR A 730 22.23 11.60 -0.85
CA THR A 730 22.99 12.77 -0.41
C THR A 730 23.89 13.24 -1.56
N ASP A 731 23.93 14.53 -1.83
CA ASP A 731 24.65 15.09 -2.97
C ASP A 731 26.17 14.96 -2.87
N PHE A 732 26.83 14.82 -4.03
CA PHE A 732 28.24 15.20 -4.17
C PHE A 732 28.36 16.72 -3.92
N LEU A 733 29.44 17.19 -3.29
CA LEU A 733 29.72 18.63 -3.18
C LEU A 733 29.64 19.25 -4.58
N SER A 734 28.79 20.26 -4.75
CA SER A 734 28.62 21.00 -5.99
C SER A 734 28.40 22.49 -5.70
N GLY A 735 28.42 23.33 -6.72
CA GLY A 735 28.25 24.78 -6.57
C GLY A 735 29.49 25.49 -6.00
N SER A 736 29.26 26.49 -5.14
CA SER A 736 30.31 27.33 -4.56
C SER A 736 30.10 27.49 -3.06
N PHE A 737 31.18 27.58 -2.29
CA PHE A 737 31.14 27.98 -0.88
C PHE A 737 31.53 29.45 -0.75
N SER A 738 31.04 30.10 0.29
CA SER A 738 31.36 31.51 0.56
C SER A 738 32.35 31.60 1.71
N LEU A 739 33.46 32.31 1.52
CA LEU A 739 34.37 32.70 2.58
C LEU A 739 34.13 34.18 2.90
N SER A 740 33.93 34.51 4.17
CA SER A 740 33.93 35.91 4.62
C SER A 740 35.35 36.28 5.00
N ILE A 741 35.91 37.25 4.27
CA ILE A 741 37.29 37.69 4.34
C ILE A 741 37.29 39.15 4.76
N GLY A 742 37.46 39.44 6.06
CA GLY A 742 37.42 40.82 6.58
C GLY A 742 36.10 41.55 6.31
N GLY A 743 34.98 40.81 6.28
CA GLY A 743 33.64 41.32 5.96
C GLY A 743 33.30 41.35 4.47
N VAL A 744 34.23 40.96 3.59
CA VAL A 744 33.97 40.75 2.16
C VAL A 744 33.64 39.28 1.93
N ILE A 745 32.44 39.01 1.42
CA ILE A 745 32.03 37.64 1.09
C ILE A 745 32.51 37.30 -0.32
N VAL A 746 33.27 36.22 -0.43
CA VAL A 746 33.79 35.70 -1.70
C VAL A 746 33.20 34.33 -1.95
N SER A 747 32.54 34.16 -3.09
CA SER A 747 32.06 32.86 -3.56
C SER A 747 33.17 32.16 -4.34
N ILE A 748 33.51 30.94 -3.94
CA ILE A 748 34.56 30.12 -4.54
C ILE A 748 33.93 28.78 -4.97
N PRO A 749 34.11 28.34 -6.23
CA PRO A 749 33.64 27.03 -6.69
C PRO A 749 34.21 25.88 -5.84
N HIS A 750 33.40 24.86 -5.57
CA HIS A 750 33.81 23.68 -4.79
C HIS A 750 35.00 22.93 -5.42
N ASP A 751 35.17 23.00 -6.74
CA ASP A 751 36.20 22.32 -7.53
C ASP A 751 37.32 23.25 -8.01
N ALA A 752 37.39 24.47 -7.47
CA ALA A 752 38.38 25.48 -7.85
C ALA A 752 39.81 24.89 -7.96
N SER A 753 40.59 25.44 -8.87
CA SER A 753 42.03 25.20 -8.94
C SER A 753 42.77 25.96 -7.83
N GLU A 754 44.00 25.55 -7.52
CA GLU A 754 44.87 26.26 -6.58
C GLU A 754 45.08 27.73 -6.97
N GLY A 755 45.12 28.01 -8.28
CA GLY A 755 45.19 29.37 -8.82
C GLY A 755 43.92 30.16 -8.56
N GLU A 756 42.75 29.61 -8.89
CA GLU A 756 41.46 30.29 -8.69
C GLU A 756 41.16 30.56 -7.21
N PHE A 757 41.49 29.60 -6.33
CA PHE A 757 41.33 29.76 -4.89
C PHE A 757 42.28 30.84 -4.34
N SER A 758 43.55 30.84 -4.79
CA SER A 758 44.52 31.86 -4.39
C SER A 758 44.12 33.26 -4.92
N GLU A 759 43.61 33.35 -6.15
CA GLU A 759 43.17 34.60 -6.77
C GLU A 759 41.92 35.17 -6.09
N ALA A 760 40.98 34.31 -5.69
CA ALA A 760 39.78 34.73 -4.98
C ALA A 760 40.11 35.37 -3.62
N ILE A 761 41.03 34.74 -2.86
CA ILE A 761 41.50 35.26 -1.57
C ILE A 761 42.36 36.51 -1.78
N SER A 762 43.28 36.50 -2.74
CA SER A 762 44.15 37.66 -3.00
C SER A 762 43.35 38.88 -3.41
N THR A 763 42.31 38.70 -4.23
CA THR A 763 41.41 39.77 -4.68
C THR A 763 40.60 40.36 -3.53
N ALA A 764 40.06 39.52 -2.65
CA ALA A 764 39.26 39.99 -1.53
C ALA A 764 40.08 40.67 -0.43
N MET A 765 41.34 40.25 -0.27
CA MET A 765 42.28 40.83 0.69
C MET A 765 43.08 42.00 0.10
N GLY A 766 43.18 42.09 -1.23
CA GLY A 766 44.06 43.02 -1.96
C GLY A 766 45.55 42.68 -1.81
N TRP A 767 45.90 41.39 -1.64
CA TRP A 767 47.28 40.92 -1.37
C TRP A 767 47.74 39.93 -2.44
N ASP A 768 48.77 40.27 -3.20
CA ASP A 768 49.17 39.50 -4.40
C ASP A 768 50.13 38.32 -4.14
N ASP A 769 50.56 38.09 -2.89
CA ASP A 769 51.70 37.19 -2.56
C ASP A 769 51.34 35.94 -1.73
N LEU A 770 50.07 35.52 -1.67
CA LEU A 770 49.66 34.29 -0.95
C LEU A 770 49.68 33.05 -1.85
N THR A 771 49.84 31.87 -1.23
CA THR A 771 49.76 30.59 -1.95
C THR A 771 48.78 29.64 -1.27
N ALA A 772 47.82 29.10 -2.02
CA ALA A 772 46.98 28.01 -1.56
C ALA A 772 47.35 26.70 -2.25
N THR A 773 47.38 25.61 -1.49
CA THR A 773 47.56 24.25 -2.01
C THR A 773 46.36 23.40 -1.62
N ARG A 774 46.00 22.41 -2.43
CA ARG A 774 44.88 21.50 -2.16
C ARG A 774 45.33 20.06 -1.98
N SER A 775 44.57 19.28 -1.21
CA SER A 775 44.83 17.86 -1.03
C SER A 775 44.72 17.08 -2.35
N GLU A 776 45.64 16.12 -2.55
CA GLU A 776 45.57 15.16 -3.67
C GLU A 776 44.40 14.18 -3.50
N VAL A 777 44.04 13.87 -2.25
CA VAL A 777 42.91 13.00 -1.90
C VAL A 777 41.64 13.85 -1.82
N VAL A 778 40.64 13.48 -2.62
CA VAL A 778 39.28 14.03 -2.59
C VAL A 778 38.48 13.22 -1.56
N THR A 779 37.68 13.88 -0.72
CA THR A 779 36.79 13.15 0.20
C THR A 779 35.76 12.34 -0.58
N PRO A 780 35.15 11.30 -0.01
CA PRO A 780 34.13 10.52 -0.72
C PRO A 780 32.93 11.35 -1.22
N ALA A 781 32.73 12.56 -0.66
CA ALA A 781 31.71 13.53 -1.04
C ALA A 781 32.18 14.61 -2.02
N GLY A 782 33.39 14.52 -2.59
CA GLY A 782 33.92 15.52 -3.53
C GLY A 782 34.62 16.71 -2.89
N GLY A 783 34.73 16.73 -1.55
CA GLY A 783 35.40 17.77 -0.79
C GLY A 783 36.93 17.75 -0.93
N ARG A 784 37.57 18.89 -0.65
CA ARG A 784 39.02 19.04 -0.68
C ARG A 784 39.50 19.79 0.55
N GLN A 785 40.69 19.44 1.01
CA GLN A 785 41.37 20.19 2.06
C GLN A 785 42.30 21.21 1.42
N TRP A 786 42.22 22.45 1.87
CA TRP A 786 42.97 23.59 1.39
C TRP A 786 43.91 24.10 2.47
N THR A 787 45.18 24.29 2.12
CA THR A 787 46.19 24.90 2.99
C THR A 787 46.58 26.22 2.38
N VAL A 788 46.32 27.33 3.09
CA VAL A 788 46.73 28.68 2.68
C VAL A 788 47.95 29.09 3.48
N THR A 789 49.02 29.43 2.77
CA THR A 789 50.29 29.90 3.34
C THR A 789 50.44 31.39 3.04
N PHE A 790 50.62 32.18 4.10
CA PHE A 790 50.86 33.62 4.01
C PHE A 790 52.35 33.93 4.20
N PRO A 791 52.94 34.84 3.40
CA PRO A 791 54.35 35.17 3.53
C PRO A 791 54.68 35.97 4.81
N VAL A 792 55.91 35.78 5.28
CA VAL A 792 56.47 36.07 6.61
C VAL A 792 56.34 37.52 7.13
N GLU A 793 56.02 38.51 6.29
CA GLU A 793 56.12 39.94 6.65
C GLU A 793 54.85 40.57 7.23
N ARG A 794 53.74 39.83 7.41
CA ARG A 794 52.40 40.44 7.60
C ARG A 794 51.80 40.37 9.02
N GLY A 795 52.38 39.59 9.94
CA GLY A 795 51.87 39.44 11.32
C GLY A 795 50.55 38.64 11.43
N ASN A 796 49.93 38.67 12.61
CA ASN A 796 48.80 37.80 13.05
C ASN A 796 47.52 37.98 12.20
N ILE A 797 47.06 36.94 11.48
CA ILE A 797 45.95 36.95 10.48
C ILE A 797 44.63 36.53 11.14
N ALA A 798 44.40 36.97 12.38
CA ALA A 798 43.42 36.33 13.26
C ALA A 798 41.97 36.89 13.17
N ASP A 799 41.67 37.84 12.27
CA ASP A 799 40.32 38.43 12.13
C ASP A 799 39.75 38.35 10.70
N ILE A 800 40.41 37.61 9.80
CA ILE A 800 40.07 37.74 8.37
C ILE A 800 39.19 36.59 7.89
N LEU A 801 39.45 35.33 8.24
CA LEU A 801 38.73 34.18 7.67
C LEU A 801 37.64 33.66 8.61
N GLU A 802 36.39 33.97 8.32
CA GLU A 802 35.21 33.32 8.91
C GLU A 802 34.48 32.53 7.80
N GLY A 803 34.26 31.24 8.02
CA GLY A 803 33.66 30.29 7.06
C GLY A 803 32.30 29.80 7.51
#